data_AF-A0A961Y892-F1
#
_entry.id   AF-A0A961Y892-F1
#
_cell.length_a   1.000
_cell.length_b   1.000
_cell.length_c   1.000
_cell.angle_alpha   90.00
_cell.angle_beta   90.00
_cell.angle_gamma   90.00
#
_symmetry.space_group_name_H-M   'P 1'
#
loop_
_entity.id
_entity.type
_entity.pdbx_description
1 polymer ?
#
loop_
_entity_poly.entity_id
_entity_poly.type
_entity_poly.pdbx_seq_one_letter_code
_entity_poly.pdbx_strand_id
1 'polypeptide(L)'
;MQVPVLLDRLSHITLTVQIAEQLREGIRTGRIMAGARMPSSRQLAEQLDVSRNTVVRAYEMLDEWGFVETRPASGIYAAAETARQTVPRAVALPPSSEDDPGNLPPPERFRAQRLVNPTGNRLSFDFFPGRPSARLFPAKTWRRLMNAALSRGGPTGLSEYSDPGGLFSLRSAIASHVAMSRGILAEPGCIVIVAGVQEGLSLSARLFLGPGRRAAVESPCYQGAAFAFEATGAEVEAVPVDEDGLIVDSLPTGQTSLLYTTPSHQYPTGSTLSLERRKALVGWARRMGCYIVEDDYDSDFQYEGSPLPAVAAIAPDVTIYLGTFSKSLGAGLRLGYMILPPSLVDAALSAKTLLNNGCSWLDQSALAAFVQSGSFAAHVSRCRVQYRENRDVLIQALRRHFGDVAISGETAGLHLFWQLPSGVPEAGALEKLARKSRVGIYSLVSGGAFEPQESRFGRRGILLGYSSLTPRQIEQGISRLSDVIDDTLDARPAFVDELLVHEPIPFARARQPASRIRQKPALHAAREHRAESPHEQSSQGAENMQRVRGIYRYPVKGLSPEPLSGIVLEAGKPFPFDRVFAFARPGVPMDYDNPKWAKKGLFIMLMLEEALASVQTSLDPDTLLMTVKDGGRTILTAGLATPDGRVEFEAFVRQLVPTLRDRPRLVRSLDGHFMDKPDNVLSMINLETVRALEAEWGYPIDPLRFRANFYVDGLRPWQENDWIGSDIRLGDVVFRVDRRNGRCGATNVNPATGARDLDIPASLRAAFGHKDLGVYLVARSAGKVVVGDPLSPPQHDDDAVGSPAKPVTANASAPGTPRHICRGCYYIYDEAHGYVPDGISPGTTFAEIPESWRCPDCGTEKANFRPFVQL
;
A
#
# COMPACT_ATOMS: atom_id res chain seq x y z
N MET A 1 -26.08 33.25 29.52
CA MET A 1 -26.66 32.80 28.25
C MET A 1 -27.62 33.88 27.81
N GLN A 2 -27.50 34.38 26.57
CA GLN A 2 -28.51 35.27 25.99
C GLN A 2 -29.47 34.43 25.15
N VAL A 3 -30.77 34.70 25.23
CA VAL A 3 -31.79 33.98 24.44
C VAL A 3 -32.50 34.97 23.51
N PRO A 4 -32.58 34.70 22.19
CA PRO A 4 -33.23 35.61 21.26
C PRO A 4 -34.75 35.54 21.44
N VAL A 5 -35.32 36.58 22.07
CA VAL A 5 -36.76 36.78 22.24
C VAL A 5 -37.11 38.16 21.69
N LEU A 6 -38.07 38.22 20.78
CA LEU A 6 -38.55 39.47 20.19
C LEU A 6 -39.85 39.91 20.88
N LEU A 7 -39.88 41.14 21.38
CA LEU A 7 -41.05 41.69 22.05
C LEU A 7 -41.77 42.70 21.15
N ASP A 8 -43.05 42.46 20.88
CA ASP A 8 -43.94 43.43 20.27
C ASP A 8 -44.74 44.16 21.36
N ARG A 9 -44.34 45.39 21.66
CA ARG A 9 -44.98 46.22 22.70
C ARG A 9 -46.30 46.85 22.25
N LEU A 10 -46.64 46.78 20.96
CA LEU A 10 -47.90 47.28 20.39
C LEU A 10 -48.96 46.17 20.28
N SER A 11 -48.54 44.92 20.46
CA SER A 11 -49.45 43.77 20.48
C SER A 11 -50.40 43.81 21.69
N HIS A 12 -51.61 43.30 21.49
CA HIS A 12 -52.57 43.04 22.57
C HIS A 12 -52.17 41.85 23.44
N ILE A 13 -51.17 41.06 23.03
CA ILE A 13 -50.62 39.93 23.79
C ILE A 13 -49.62 40.48 24.82
N THR A 14 -49.77 40.08 26.10
CA THR A 14 -48.86 40.54 27.16
C THR A 14 -47.42 40.08 26.92
N LEU A 15 -46.45 40.90 27.35
CA LEU A 15 -45.02 40.58 27.24
C LEU A 15 -44.65 39.25 27.92
N THR A 16 -45.32 38.91 29.02
CA THR A 16 -45.15 37.61 29.71
C THR A 16 -45.49 36.44 28.78
N VAL A 17 -46.64 36.51 28.08
CA VAL A 17 -47.06 35.45 27.15
C VAL A 17 -46.13 35.38 25.94
N GLN A 18 -45.71 36.54 25.40
CA GLN A 18 -44.77 36.57 24.28
C GLN A 18 -43.41 35.91 24.62
N ILE A 19 -42.90 36.13 25.83
CA ILE A 19 -41.67 35.50 26.32
C ILE A 19 -41.89 33.99 26.51
N ALA A 20 -42.95 33.61 27.22
CA ALA A 20 -43.24 32.21 27.51
C ALA A 20 -43.43 31.39 26.22
N GLU A 21 -44.20 31.88 25.25
CA GLU A 21 -44.45 31.20 23.99
C GLU A 21 -43.21 31.04 23.12
N GLN A 22 -42.36 32.06 23.03
CA GLN A 22 -41.11 31.97 22.25
C GLN A 22 -40.11 31.01 22.87
N LEU A 23 -40.01 30.99 24.20
CA LEU A 23 -39.17 30.03 24.92
C LEU A 23 -39.74 28.61 24.80
N ARG A 24 -41.06 28.45 24.91
CA ARG A 24 -41.78 27.17 24.70
C ARG A 24 -41.49 26.62 23.32
N GLU A 25 -41.64 27.45 22.29
CA GLU A 25 -41.37 27.06 20.91
C GLU A 25 -39.89 26.75 20.68
N GLY A 26 -38.98 27.48 21.34
CA GLY A 26 -37.55 27.20 21.34
C GLY A 26 -37.24 25.81 21.90
N ILE A 27 -37.88 25.43 23.01
CA ILE A 27 -37.72 24.10 23.64
C ILE A 27 -38.37 23.02 22.77
N ARG A 28 -39.60 23.25 22.28
CA ARG A 28 -40.36 22.32 21.45
C ARG A 28 -39.65 21.98 20.13
N THR A 29 -39.02 22.97 19.50
CA THR A 29 -38.29 22.78 18.22
C THR A 29 -36.85 22.29 18.40
N GLY A 30 -36.40 22.07 19.64
CA GLY A 30 -35.03 21.64 19.93
C GLY A 30 -33.97 22.75 19.79
N ARG A 31 -34.37 24.01 19.56
CA ARG A 31 -33.45 25.18 19.60
C ARG A 31 -32.88 25.42 21.00
N ILE A 32 -33.67 25.11 22.02
CA ILE A 32 -33.24 25.02 23.41
C ILE A 32 -33.29 23.55 23.78
N MET A 33 -32.11 22.92 23.89
CA MET A 33 -31.98 21.50 24.18
C MET A 33 -32.57 21.17 25.56
N ALA A 34 -33.26 20.03 25.66
CA ALA A 34 -33.65 19.47 26.95
C ALA A 34 -32.44 19.39 27.91
N GLY A 35 -32.67 19.77 29.17
CA GLY A 35 -31.64 19.86 30.19
C GLY A 35 -30.72 21.09 30.10
N ALA A 36 -30.90 21.97 29.10
CA ALA A 36 -30.16 23.23 29.04
C ALA A 36 -30.58 24.16 30.18
N ARG A 37 -29.61 24.85 30.78
CA ARG A 37 -29.86 25.84 31.84
C ARG A 37 -30.40 27.14 31.24
N MET A 38 -31.56 27.58 31.69
CA MET A 38 -32.20 28.83 31.29
C MET A 38 -31.50 30.04 31.95
N PRO A 39 -31.51 31.22 31.32
CA PRO A 39 -31.02 32.45 31.97
C PRO A 39 -31.78 32.72 33.28
N SER A 40 -31.12 33.31 34.29
CA SER A 40 -31.85 33.71 35.50
C SER A 40 -32.91 34.77 35.18
N SER A 41 -33.97 34.86 35.99
CA SER A 41 -35.04 35.86 35.77
C SER A 41 -34.54 37.30 35.80
N ARG A 42 -33.46 37.58 36.53
CA ARG A 42 -32.79 38.90 36.52
C ARG A 42 -32.07 39.14 35.19
N GLN A 43 -31.22 38.20 34.78
CA GLN A 43 -30.46 38.31 33.52
C GLN A 43 -31.37 38.44 32.29
N LEU A 44 -32.47 37.68 32.24
CA LEU A 44 -33.39 37.76 31.11
C LEU A 44 -34.23 39.05 31.14
N ALA A 45 -34.59 39.55 32.33
CA ALA A 45 -35.29 40.83 32.45
C ALA A 45 -34.40 42.02 32.04
N GLU A 46 -33.13 42.01 32.45
CA GLU A 46 -32.12 42.98 32.02
C GLU A 46 -31.89 42.91 30.51
N GLN A 47 -31.81 41.71 29.94
CA GLN A 47 -31.61 41.52 28.50
C GLN A 47 -32.79 42.04 27.68
N LEU A 48 -34.04 41.86 28.15
CA LEU A 48 -35.25 42.21 27.40
C LEU A 48 -35.80 43.61 27.73
N ASP A 49 -35.18 44.32 28.66
CA ASP A 49 -35.65 45.61 29.19
C ASP A 49 -37.12 45.54 29.64
N VAL A 50 -37.41 44.58 30.52
CA VAL A 50 -38.74 44.38 31.13
C VAL A 50 -38.63 44.23 32.63
N SER A 51 -39.76 44.37 33.34
CA SER A 51 -39.78 44.11 34.76
C SER A 51 -39.38 42.65 35.05
N ARG A 52 -38.63 42.41 36.13
CA ARG A 52 -38.29 41.06 36.59
C ARG A 52 -39.53 40.19 36.78
N ASN A 53 -40.63 40.78 37.27
CA ASN A 53 -41.89 40.07 37.48
C ASN A 53 -42.48 39.55 36.16
N THR A 54 -42.29 40.26 35.04
CA THR A 54 -42.73 39.82 33.71
C THR A 54 -42.06 38.51 33.30
N VAL A 55 -40.76 38.37 33.59
CA VAL A 55 -39.97 37.17 33.30
C VAL A 55 -40.24 36.04 34.30
N VAL A 56 -40.38 36.36 35.59
CA VAL A 56 -40.75 35.37 36.61
C VAL A 56 -42.06 34.70 36.23
N ARG A 57 -43.08 35.49 35.86
CA ARG A 57 -44.37 34.95 35.38
C ARG A 57 -44.23 34.12 34.11
N ALA A 58 -43.33 34.50 33.19
CA ALA A 58 -43.12 33.72 31.98
C ALA A 58 -42.48 32.35 32.28
N TYR A 59 -41.58 32.28 33.27
CA TYR A 59 -41.03 31.02 33.75
C TYR A 59 -42.02 30.19 34.55
N GLU A 60 -42.85 30.82 35.39
CA GLU A 60 -43.96 30.14 36.08
C GLU A 60 -44.90 29.49 35.04
N MET A 61 -45.28 30.23 33.98
CA MET A 61 -46.08 29.68 32.88
C MET A 61 -45.40 28.50 32.18
N LEU A 62 -44.09 28.59 31.91
CA LEU A 62 -43.34 27.49 31.30
C LEU A 62 -43.22 26.26 32.22
N ASP A 63 -43.14 26.47 33.54
CA ASP A 63 -43.06 25.42 34.56
C ASP A 63 -44.42 24.72 34.67
N GLU A 64 -45.51 25.49 34.70
CA GLU A 64 -46.89 25.00 34.63
C GLU A 64 -47.16 24.20 33.34
N TRP A 65 -46.63 24.64 32.21
CA TRP A 65 -46.75 23.93 30.94
C TRP A 65 -45.81 22.71 30.81
N GLY A 66 -44.94 22.46 31.81
CA GLY A 66 -43.99 21.35 31.79
C GLY A 66 -42.85 21.51 30.78
N PHE A 67 -42.55 22.74 30.36
CA PHE A 67 -41.43 23.04 29.45
C PHE A 67 -40.15 23.40 30.19
N VAL A 68 -40.24 23.82 31.45
CA VAL A 68 -39.06 23.99 32.31
C VAL A 68 -39.23 23.24 33.63
N GLU A 69 -38.10 22.99 34.30
CA GLU A 69 -37.99 22.39 35.62
C GLU A 69 -37.16 23.33 36.49
N THR A 70 -37.74 23.79 37.60
CA THR A 70 -37.03 24.60 38.59
C THR A 70 -36.29 23.71 39.60
N ARG A 71 -34.97 23.78 39.63
CA ARG A 71 -34.13 23.06 40.60
C ARG A 71 -33.68 23.98 41.74
N PRO A 72 -34.05 23.69 43.01
CA PRO A 72 -33.67 24.52 44.16
C PRO A 72 -32.16 24.79 44.20
N ALA A 73 -31.78 26.04 44.44
CA ALA A 73 -30.38 26.53 44.51
C ALA A 73 -29.51 26.30 43.25
N SER A 74 -30.07 25.78 42.16
CA SER A 74 -29.33 25.42 40.94
C SER A 74 -29.78 26.25 39.73
N GLY A 75 -31.08 26.44 39.54
CA GLY A 75 -31.64 27.29 38.48
C GLY A 75 -32.79 26.64 37.75
N ILE A 76 -33.20 27.24 36.63
CA ILE A 76 -34.29 26.77 35.78
C ILE A 76 -33.67 26.03 34.59
N TYR A 77 -34.21 24.87 34.24
CA TYR A 77 -33.72 24.01 33.17
C TYR A 77 -34.84 23.67 32.19
N ALA A 78 -34.55 23.54 30.89
CA ALA A 78 -35.53 23.04 29.94
C ALA A 78 -35.89 21.57 30.26
N ALA A 79 -37.18 21.25 30.36
CA ALA A 79 -37.66 19.94 30.77
C ALA A 79 -37.37 18.87 29.69
N ALA A 80 -37.09 17.64 30.14
CA ALA A 80 -36.67 16.54 29.25
C ALA A 80 -37.82 15.77 28.60
N GLU A 81 -39.00 15.73 29.22
CA GLU A 81 -40.14 14.92 28.75
C GLU A 81 -40.89 15.58 27.59
N THR A 82 -40.94 16.91 27.54
CA THR A 82 -41.59 17.69 26.47
C THR A 82 -40.78 17.76 25.17
N ALA A 83 -39.47 17.45 25.21
CA ALA A 83 -38.60 17.40 24.04
C ALA A 83 -38.58 16.04 23.31
N ARG A 84 -39.33 15.03 23.79
CA ARG A 84 -39.38 13.69 23.16
C ARG A 84 -40.17 13.62 21.86
N GLN A 85 -40.84 14.69 21.45
CA GLN A 85 -41.50 14.74 20.15
C GLN A 85 -40.58 15.34 19.09
N THR A 86 -39.92 14.43 18.36
CA THR A 86 -39.23 14.68 17.08
C THR A 86 -38.24 15.83 17.11
N VAL A 87 -36.97 15.52 17.42
CA VAL A 87 -35.92 16.10 16.57
C VAL A 87 -36.31 15.68 15.15
N PRO A 88 -36.64 16.59 14.23
CA PRO A 88 -36.70 16.19 12.84
C PRO A 88 -35.27 15.73 12.54
N ARG A 89 -35.06 14.40 12.46
CA ARG A 89 -33.95 13.84 11.71
C ARG A 89 -34.00 14.60 10.41
N ALA A 90 -33.01 15.49 10.21
CA ALA A 90 -33.01 16.59 9.26
C ALA A 90 -34.10 16.36 8.23
N VAL A 91 -35.21 17.10 8.29
CA VAL A 91 -36.29 16.99 7.30
C VAL A 91 -35.56 16.88 5.98
N ALA A 92 -35.56 15.68 5.40
CA ALA A 92 -35.16 15.53 4.04
C ALA A 92 -36.21 16.38 3.37
N LEU A 93 -35.82 17.62 3.05
CA LEU A 93 -36.66 18.51 2.26
C LEU A 93 -37.18 17.58 1.17
N PRO A 94 -38.52 17.41 1.05
CA PRO A 94 -39.05 16.64 -0.07
C PRO A 94 -38.30 17.15 -1.30
N PRO A 95 -37.74 16.27 -2.16
CA PRO A 95 -36.99 16.72 -3.31
C PRO A 95 -37.85 17.79 -3.94
N SER A 96 -37.37 19.03 -3.88
CA SER A 96 -38.08 20.16 -4.45
C SER A 96 -38.36 19.71 -5.87
N SER A 97 -39.65 19.59 -6.22
CA SER A 97 -40.04 19.48 -7.61
C SER A 97 -39.21 20.50 -8.37
N GLU A 98 -38.61 20.10 -9.48
CA GLU A 98 -37.68 20.92 -10.28
C GLU A 98 -38.30 22.26 -10.74
N ASP A 99 -39.57 22.50 -10.42
CA ASP A 99 -40.41 23.62 -10.84
C ASP A 99 -40.67 24.72 -9.79
N ASP A 100 -39.99 24.75 -8.64
CA ASP A 100 -39.93 25.99 -7.85
C ASP A 100 -38.53 26.32 -7.32
N PRO A 101 -37.62 26.76 -8.19
CA PRO A 101 -36.43 27.45 -7.75
C PRO A 101 -36.84 28.88 -7.39
N GLY A 102 -36.87 29.20 -6.09
CA GLY A 102 -36.67 30.57 -5.66
C GLY A 102 -35.50 31.16 -6.45
N ASN A 103 -35.62 32.42 -6.86
CA ASN A 103 -34.80 33.15 -7.85
C ASN A 103 -33.32 33.38 -7.43
N LEU A 104 -32.71 32.42 -6.73
CA LEU A 104 -31.34 32.43 -6.24
C LEU A 104 -30.40 31.89 -7.33
N PRO A 105 -29.28 32.56 -7.61
CA PRO A 105 -28.29 32.04 -8.55
C PRO A 105 -27.68 30.74 -8.01
N PRO A 106 -27.49 29.71 -8.85
CA PRO A 106 -26.86 28.47 -8.42
C PRO A 106 -25.39 28.73 -8.04
N PRO A 107 -24.87 28.08 -6.99
CA PRO A 107 -23.45 28.19 -6.65
C PRO A 107 -22.58 27.54 -7.74
N GLU A 108 -21.41 28.12 -7.98
CA GLU A 108 -20.40 27.51 -8.84
C GLU A 108 -19.91 26.17 -8.27
N ARG A 109 -19.65 25.21 -9.15
CA ARG A 109 -19.16 23.87 -8.78
C ARG A 109 -17.69 23.74 -9.13
N PHE A 110 -16.87 23.45 -8.12
CA PHE A 110 -15.43 23.26 -8.29
C PHE A 110 -15.05 21.78 -8.14
N ARG A 111 -14.05 21.35 -8.91
CA ARG A 111 -13.37 20.06 -8.68
C ARG A 111 -12.48 20.20 -7.46
N ALA A 112 -12.45 19.18 -6.61
CA ALA A 112 -11.65 19.18 -5.40
C ALA A 112 -10.98 17.82 -5.18
N GLN A 113 -9.75 17.87 -4.68
CA GLN A 113 -9.04 16.66 -4.26
C GLN A 113 -9.69 16.10 -2.98
N ARG A 114 -9.95 14.79 -2.96
CA ARG A 114 -10.41 14.08 -1.76
C ARG A 114 -9.22 13.58 -0.93
N LEU A 115 -8.75 14.42 0.00
CA LEU A 115 -7.64 14.09 0.91
C LEU A 115 -8.04 13.21 2.10
N VAL A 116 -9.34 13.16 2.43
CA VAL A 116 -9.87 12.35 3.53
C VAL A 116 -10.26 10.98 2.98
N ASN A 117 -9.71 9.91 3.56
CA ASN A 117 -10.17 8.55 3.30
C ASN A 117 -11.20 8.15 4.38
N PRO A 118 -12.52 8.29 4.14
CA PRO A 118 -13.56 7.95 5.12
C PRO A 118 -13.59 6.45 5.48
N THR A 119 -12.85 5.61 4.74
CA THR A 119 -12.75 4.16 4.97
C THR A 119 -11.39 3.71 5.50
N GLY A 120 -10.49 4.65 5.86
CA GLY A 120 -9.11 4.35 6.28
C GLY A 120 -9.01 3.30 7.40
N ASN A 121 -9.98 3.28 8.32
CA ASN A 121 -10.03 2.33 9.44
C ASN A 121 -10.35 0.88 9.04
N ARG A 122 -10.61 0.58 7.76
CA ARG A 122 -10.92 -0.78 7.27
C ARG A 122 -9.76 -1.47 6.55
N LEU A 123 -8.65 -0.77 6.31
CA LEU A 123 -7.48 -1.31 5.62
C LEU A 123 -6.48 -1.88 6.63
N SER A 124 -5.90 -3.05 6.34
CA SER A 124 -4.86 -3.68 7.16
C SER A 124 -3.46 -3.18 6.79
N PHE A 125 -3.23 -2.93 5.50
CA PHE A 125 -1.98 -2.41 4.96
C PHE A 125 -2.32 -1.27 4.00
N ASP A 126 -2.00 -0.03 4.37
CA ASP A 126 -2.39 1.17 3.60
C ASP A 126 -1.15 1.88 3.05
N PHE A 127 -0.89 1.72 1.75
CA PHE A 127 0.20 2.34 1.00
C PHE A 127 -0.18 3.74 0.48
N PHE A 128 -0.93 4.53 1.26
CA PHE A 128 -1.34 5.87 0.86
C PHE A 128 -0.13 6.79 0.64
N PRO A 129 -0.01 7.46 -0.52
CA PRO A 129 1.18 8.22 -0.87
C PRO A 129 1.39 9.44 0.05
N GLY A 130 2.65 9.69 0.42
CA GLY A 130 3.06 10.89 1.14
C GLY A 130 2.47 11.08 2.54
N ARG A 131 2.09 9.99 3.22
CA ARG A 131 1.63 10.02 4.62
C ARG A 131 2.81 9.76 5.58
N PRO A 132 3.25 10.73 6.39
CA PRO A 132 4.32 10.48 7.36
C PRO A 132 3.90 9.48 8.45
N SER A 133 4.90 8.81 9.04
CA SER A 133 4.67 7.91 10.18
C SER A 133 4.28 8.69 11.44
N ALA A 134 3.05 8.50 11.92
CA ALA A 134 2.59 9.09 13.18
C ALA A 134 3.47 8.66 14.38
N ARG A 135 4.08 7.46 14.32
CA ARG A 135 5.00 6.95 15.36
C ARG A 135 6.27 7.79 15.50
N LEU A 136 6.67 8.48 14.43
CA LEU A 136 7.87 9.32 14.43
C LEU A 136 7.60 10.75 14.88
N PHE A 137 6.33 11.17 15.00
CA PHE A 137 6.00 12.53 15.39
C PHE A 137 6.60 12.88 16.77
N PRO A 138 7.34 14.00 16.91
CA PRO A 138 8.09 14.33 18.12
C PRO A 138 7.18 14.94 19.21
N ALA A 139 6.14 14.22 19.63
CA ALA A 139 5.05 14.72 20.49
C ALA A 139 5.54 15.36 21.81
N LYS A 140 6.54 14.76 22.47
CA LYS A 140 7.10 15.29 23.72
C LYS A 140 7.79 16.64 23.50
N THR A 141 8.60 16.75 22.45
CA THR A 141 9.28 18.00 22.09
C THR A 141 8.29 19.06 21.66
N TRP A 142 7.33 18.70 20.81
CA TRP A 142 6.29 19.61 20.34
C TRP A 142 5.47 20.20 21.49
N ARG A 143 5.00 19.35 22.42
CA ARG A 143 4.27 19.79 23.62
C ARG A 143 5.07 20.76 24.47
N ARG A 144 6.36 20.48 24.69
CA ARG A 144 7.26 21.36 25.45
C ARG A 144 7.38 22.74 24.79
N LEU A 145 7.51 22.78 23.47
CA LEU A 145 7.62 24.03 22.71
C LEU A 145 6.32 24.84 22.72
N MET A 146 5.17 24.19 22.55
CA MET A 146 3.87 24.84 22.67
C MET A 146 3.66 25.46 24.06
N ASN A 147 3.94 24.70 25.13
CA ASN A 147 3.81 25.22 26.49
C ASN A 147 4.74 26.43 26.72
N ALA A 148 5.97 26.36 26.21
CA ALA A 148 6.91 27.47 26.33
C ALA A 148 6.47 28.72 25.52
N ALA A 149 5.80 28.55 24.37
CA ALA A 149 5.21 29.65 23.62
C ALA A 149 4.07 30.30 24.41
N LEU A 150 3.13 29.50 24.94
CA LEU A 150 2.02 29.98 25.77
C LEU A 150 2.50 30.77 26.99
N SER A 151 3.53 30.28 27.69
CA SER A 151 4.07 30.95 28.87
C SER A 151 4.75 32.29 28.58
N ARG A 152 5.32 32.48 27.38
CA ARG A 152 6.10 33.69 27.05
C ARG A 152 5.32 34.76 26.31
N GLY A 153 4.25 34.40 25.61
CA GLY A 153 3.50 35.36 24.78
C GLY A 153 2.06 34.96 24.48
N GLY A 154 1.50 34.00 25.21
CA GLY A 154 0.17 33.45 24.96
C GLY A 154 -0.95 34.52 24.92
N PRO A 155 -1.10 35.38 25.94
CA PRO A 155 -2.18 36.37 25.97
C PRO A 155 -2.22 37.25 24.72
N THR A 156 -1.09 37.89 24.36
CA THR A 156 -1.00 38.75 23.17
C THR A 156 -1.12 37.95 21.88
N GLY A 157 -0.32 36.88 21.74
CA GLY A 157 -0.25 36.10 20.50
C GLY A 157 -1.54 35.37 20.12
N LEU A 158 -2.42 35.06 21.09
CA LEU A 158 -3.73 34.47 20.83
C LEU A 158 -4.86 35.48 20.66
N SER A 159 -4.69 36.73 21.09
CA SER A 159 -5.75 37.75 21.06
C SER A 159 -5.60 38.77 19.93
N GLU A 160 -4.42 38.89 19.32
CA GLU A 160 -4.13 39.87 18.27
C GLU A 160 -3.91 39.21 16.90
N TYR A 161 -4.28 39.94 15.83
CA TYR A 161 -3.84 39.58 14.48
C TYR A 161 -2.35 39.85 14.32
N SER A 162 -1.63 38.87 13.80
CA SER A 162 -0.21 39.00 13.46
C SER A 162 -0.01 39.51 12.03
N ASP A 163 1.24 39.78 11.66
CA ASP A 163 1.63 40.02 10.27
C ASP A 163 1.01 38.94 9.33
N PRO A 164 0.26 39.32 8.28
CA PRO A 164 -0.33 38.37 7.33
C PRO A 164 0.69 37.44 6.67
N GLY A 165 1.94 37.88 6.53
CA GLY A 165 3.06 37.07 6.04
C GLY A 165 3.52 35.98 7.02
N GLY A 166 3.07 36.03 8.27
CA GLY A 166 3.42 35.10 9.34
C GLY A 166 4.57 35.60 10.23
N LEU A 167 4.84 34.84 11.29
CA LEU A 167 5.82 35.22 12.31
C LEU A 167 7.22 35.37 11.71
N PHE A 168 7.85 36.53 11.95
CA PHE A 168 9.21 36.82 11.48
C PHE A 168 10.23 35.78 11.95
N SER A 169 10.07 35.28 13.18
CA SER A 169 10.93 34.23 13.74
C SER A 169 10.84 32.90 12.96
N LEU A 170 9.64 32.54 12.50
CA LEU A 170 9.44 31.36 11.65
C LEU A 170 10.00 31.61 10.25
N ARG A 171 9.71 32.76 9.64
CA ARG A 171 10.26 33.13 8.31
C ARG A 171 11.78 33.10 8.31
N SER A 172 12.42 33.64 9.35
CA SER A 172 13.87 33.60 9.52
C SER A 172 14.40 32.17 9.68
N ALA A 173 13.72 31.33 10.46
CA ALA A 173 14.11 29.94 10.63
C ALA A 173 14.00 29.13 9.32
N ILE A 174 12.97 29.41 8.52
CA ILE A 174 12.77 28.82 7.18
C ILE A 174 13.88 29.27 6.24
N ALA A 175 14.19 30.57 6.18
CA ALA A 175 15.25 31.12 5.34
C ALA A 175 16.59 30.40 5.57
N SER A 176 16.99 30.23 6.84
CA SER A 176 18.21 29.49 7.20
C SER A 176 18.13 28.02 6.79
N HIS A 177 16.97 27.37 6.96
CA HIS A 177 16.79 25.97 6.61
C HIS A 177 16.92 25.74 5.09
N VAL A 178 16.21 26.53 4.26
CA VAL A 178 16.20 26.37 2.80
C VAL A 178 17.51 26.80 2.14
N ALA A 179 18.26 27.72 2.75
CA ALA A 179 19.61 28.05 2.29
C ALA A 179 20.52 26.82 2.37
N MET A 180 20.44 26.06 3.47
CA MET A 180 21.24 24.85 3.66
C MET A 180 20.72 23.65 2.86
N SER A 181 19.42 23.41 2.87
CA SER A 181 18.84 22.19 2.26
C SER A 181 18.64 22.31 0.75
N ARG A 182 18.37 23.53 0.24
CA ARG A 182 17.95 23.77 -1.15
C ARG A 182 18.80 24.77 -1.92
N GLY A 183 19.75 25.44 -1.27
CA GLY A 183 20.59 26.47 -1.87
C GLY A 183 19.83 27.78 -2.14
N ILE A 184 18.66 27.98 -1.52
CA ILE A 184 17.85 29.18 -1.74
C ILE A 184 18.27 30.26 -0.74
N LEU A 185 18.85 31.34 -1.23
CA LEU A 185 19.12 32.53 -0.43
C LEU A 185 17.87 33.41 -0.39
N ALA A 186 17.03 33.23 0.63
CA ALA A 186 15.78 33.98 0.80
C ALA A 186 15.89 35.01 1.92
N GLU A 187 15.48 36.24 1.66
CA GLU A 187 15.24 37.23 2.71
C GLU A 187 13.94 36.88 3.45
N PRO A 188 13.88 36.95 4.80
CA PRO A 188 12.67 36.62 5.54
C PRO A 188 11.43 37.42 5.12
N GLY A 189 11.61 38.66 4.63
CA GLY A 189 10.53 39.48 4.09
C GLY A 189 9.87 38.92 2.83
N CYS A 190 10.59 38.10 2.06
CA CYS A 190 10.08 37.45 0.84
C CYS A 190 9.37 36.11 1.11
N ILE A 191 9.30 35.69 2.37
CA ILE A 191 8.68 34.43 2.78
C ILE A 191 7.28 34.73 3.31
N VAL A 192 6.28 34.00 2.81
CA VAL A 192 4.89 34.08 3.28
C VAL A 192 4.46 32.73 3.82
N ILE A 193 4.02 32.67 5.07
CA ILE A 193 3.50 31.44 5.69
C ILE A 193 2.10 31.15 5.16
N VAL A 194 1.87 29.90 4.77
CA VAL A 194 0.60 29.43 4.22
C VAL A 194 0.09 28.18 4.95
N ALA A 195 -1.23 27.97 4.91
CA ALA A 195 -1.98 26.87 5.47
C ALA A 195 -1.80 25.58 4.65
N GLY A 196 -0.55 25.22 4.34
CA GLY A 196 -0.15 24.20 3.37
C GLY A 196 -0.12 24.69 1.93
N VAL A 197 0.48 23.88 1.04
CA VAL A 197 0.73 24.21 -0.38
C VAL A 197 -0.54 24.59 -1.14
N GLN A 198 -1.69 24.03 -0.78
CA GLN A 198 -2.99 24.37 -1.39
C GLN A 198 -3.32 25.87 -1.30
N GLU A 199 -3.03 26.53 -0.18
CA GLU A 199 -3.23 27.98 -0.09
C GLU A 199 -2.22 28.72 -0.99
N GLY A 200 -0.96 28.26 -1.05
CA GLY A 200 0.04 28.86 -1.93
C GLY A 200 -0.28 28.73 -3.43
N LEU A 201 -0.85 27.59 -3.84
CA LEU A 201 -1.38 27.37 -5.19
C LEU A 201 -2.55 28.31 -5.47
N SER A 202 -3.49 28.45 -4.53
CA SER A 202 -4.63 29.38 -4.67
C SER A 202 -4.17 30.84 -4.75
N LEU A 203 -3.20 31.25 -3.95
CA LEU A 203 -2.60 32.59 -4.02
C LEU A 203 -1.92 32.83 -5.37
N SER A 204 -1.09 31.88 -5.82
CA SER A 204 -0.42 31.97 -7.14
C SER A 204 -1.44 32.07 -8.28
N ALA A 205 -2.51 31.27 -8.22
CA ALA A 205 -3.59 31.33 -9.20
C ALA A 205 -4.29 32.70 -9.19
N ARG A 206 -4.65 33.22 -8.02
CA ARG A 206 -5.33 34.53 -7.88
C ARG A 206 -4.49 35.71 -8.39
N LEU A 207 -3.16 35.61 -8.32
CA LEU A 207 -2.27 36.68 -8.76
C LEU A 207 -2.13 36.73 -10.30
N PHE A 208 -2.19 35.59 -10.99
CA PHE A 208 -1.77 35.49 -12.39
C PHE A 208 -2.80 34.91 -13.36
N LEU A 209 -3.85 34.27 -12.85
CA LEU A 209 -4.82 33.52 -13.64
C LEU A 209 -6.22 34.11 -13.54
N GLY A 210 -7.02 33.81 -14.55
CA GLY A 210 -8.38 34.28 -14.77
C GLY A 210 -8.86 33.91 -16.17
N PRO A 211 -10.10 34.22 -16.54
CA PRO A 211 -10.61 33.96 -17.88
C PRO A 211 -9.70 34.54 -18.97
N GLY A 212 -9.36 33.73 -19.97
CA GLY A 212 -8.47 34.11 -21.08
C GLY A 212 -6.97 34.12 -20.77
N ARG A 213 -6.55 33.74 -19.54
CA ARG A 213 -5.15 33.47 -19.18
C ARG A 213 -4.86 31.99 -19.26
N ARG A 214 -3.59 31.65 -19.51
CA ARG A 214 -3.13 30.25 -19.60
C ARG A 214 -2.16 29.89 -18.48
N ALA A 215 -2.31 28.67 -17.98
CA ALA A 215 -1.36 28.01 -17.10
C ALA A 215 -0.83 26.73 -17.78
N ALA A 216 0.43 26.39 -17.52
CA ALA A 216 1.01 25.11 -17.92
C ALA A 216 1.21 24.22 -16.68
N VAL A 217 0.89 22.94 -16.80
CA VAL A 217 1.08 21.94 -15.72
C VAL A 217 1.72 20.68 -16.27
N GLU A 218 2.50 19.99 -15.44
CA GLU A 218 2.98 18.64 -15.77
C GLU A 218 1.81 17.68 -16.08
N SER A 219 2.09 16.64 -16.85
CA SER A 219 1.10 15.61 -17.19
C SER A 219 1.75 14.23 -17.12
N PRO A 220 1.42 13.42 -16.10
CA PRO A 220 0.50 13.71 -14.97
C PRO A 220 1.07 14.71 -13.94
N CYS A 221 0.20 15.40 -13.19
CA CYS A 221 0.57 16.30 -12.07
C CYS A 221 -0.27 16.07 -10.81
N TYR A 222 -0.03 16.86 -9.77
CA TYR A 222 -0.89 16.94 -8.59
C TYR A 222 -2.27 17.55 -8.91
N GLN A 223 -3.36 16.86 -8.54
CA GLN A 223 -4.75 17.33 -8.73
C GLN A 223 -5.00 18.70 -8.13
N GLY A 224 -4.43 18.93 -6.95
CA GLY A 224 -4.65 20.15 -6.21
C GLY A 224 -4.10 21.39 -6.92
N ALA A 225 -3.06 21.26 -7.75
CA ALA A 225 -2.56 22.36 -8.56
C ALA A 225 -3.47 22.62 -9.77
N ALA A 226 -3.75 21.58 -10.55
CA ALA A 226 -4.62 21.69 -11.73
C ALA A 226 -6.00 22.25 -11.38
N PHE A 227 -6.65 21.73 -10.34
CA PHE A 227 -8.00 22.16 -9.97
C PHE A 227 -8.02 23.59 -9.40
N ALA A 228 -6.95 24.02 -8.71
CA ALA A 228 -6.83 25.39 -8.25
C ALA A 228 -6.70 26.38 -9.41
N PHE A 229 -6.04 25.99 -10.50
CA PHE A 229 -5.89 26.82 -11.69
C PHE A 229 -7.18 26.82 -12.53
N GLU A 230 -7.79 25.65 -12.75
CA GLU A 230 -9.09 25.51 -13.40
C GLU A 230 -10.18 26.35 -12.71
N ALA A 231 -10.17 26.42 -11.37
CA ALA A 231 -11.14 27.18 -10.58
C ALA A 231 -11.11 28.70 -10.83
N THR A 232 -10.07 29.23 -11.49
CA THR A 232 -10.02 30.64 -11.90
C THR A 232 -10.65 30.91 -13.27
N GLY A 233 -11.06 29.87 -13.99
CA GLY A 233 -11.49 29.96 -15.39
C GLY A 233 -10.34 30.06 -16.40
N ALA A 234 -9.10 29.82 -15.98
CA ALA A 234 -7.94 29.79 -16.86
C ALA A 234 -7.88 28.52 -17.71
N GLU A 235 -7.25 28.63 -18.87
CA GLU A 235 -6.92 27.48 -19.73
C GLU A 235 -5.69 26.77 -19.14
N VAL A 236 -5.84 25.48 -18.81
CA VAL A 236 -4.75 24.66 -18.24
C VAL A 236 -4.19 23.74 -19.31
N GLU A 237 -2.99 24.06 -19.80
CA GLU A 237 -2.28 23.28 -20.83
C GLU A 237 -1.39 22.22 -20.18
N ALA A 238 -1.49 20.99 -20.68
CA ALA A 238 -0.80 19.82 -20.18
C ALA A 238 0.56 19.64 -20.86
N VAL A 239 1.64 19.49 -20.08
CA VAL A 239 3.01 19.32 -20.58
C VAL A 239 3.51 17.93 -20.19
N PRO A 240 3.88 17.06 -21.14
CA PRO A 240 4.27 15.69 -20.84
C PRO A 240 5.55 15.62 -20.00
N VAL A 241 5.66 14.55 -19.20
CA VAL A 241 6.86 14.20 -18.43
C VAL A 241 7.44 12.87 -18.91
N ASP A 242 8.76 12.72 -18.81
CA ASP A 242 9.47 11.47 -19.05
C ASP A 242 10.37 11.10 -17.84
N GLU A 243 11.34 10.19 -18.05
CA GLU A 243 12.26 9.72 -17.01
C GLU A 243 13.20 10.82 -16.47
N ASP A 244 13.28 11.97 -17.15
CA ASP A 244 14.03 13.17 -16.74
C ASP A 244 13.08 14.35 -16.42
N GLY A 245 11.82 14.06 -16.08
CA GLY A 245 10.82 15.05 -15.66
C GLY A 245 10.12 15.76 -16.81
N LEU A 246 9.68 17.01 -16.59
CA LEU A 246 8.99 17.83 -17.60
C LEU A 246 9.79 17.97 -18.90
N ILE A 247 9.14 17.70 -20.03
CA ILE A 247 9.73 17.85 -21.37
C ILE A 247 9.61 19.32 -21.80
N VAL A 248 10.70 20.06 -21.61
CA VAL A 248 10.74 21.52 -21.84
C VAL A 248 10.41 21.90 -23.29
N ASP A 249 10.80 21.06 -24.26
CA ASP A 249 10.52 21.30 -25.68
C ASP A 249 9.04 21.20 -26.04
N SER A 250 8.23 20.57 -25.18
CA SER A 250 6.78 20.47 -25.32
C SER A 250 6.04 21.61 -24.63
N LEU A 251 6.75 22.60 -24.09
CA LEU A 251 6.11 23.77 -23.47
C LEU A 251 5.40 24.64 -24.50
N PRO A 252 4.30 25.33 -24.12
CA PRO A 252 3.55 26.16 -25.03
C PRO A 252 4.40 27.30 -25.63
N THR A 253 4.13 27.62 -26.91
CA THR A 253 4.72 28.77 -27.60
C THR A 253 3.90 30.04 -27.45
N GLY A 254 2.65 29.94 -26.96
CA GLY A 254 1.76 31.07 -26.70
C GLY A 254 1.96 31.68 -25.31
N GLN A 255 1.44 32.89 -25.08
CA GLN A 255 1.56 33.59 -23.79
C GLN A 255 1.04 32.72 -22.63
N THR A 256 1.94 32.31 -21.74
CA THR A 256 1.64 31.56 -20.51
C THR A 256 1.91 32.45 -19.30
N SER A 257 0.98 32.53 -18.36
CA SER A 257 1.15 33.34 -17.14
C SER A 257 1.88 32.59 -16.02
N LEU A 258 1.62 31.28 -15.90
CA LEU A 258 2.07 30.48 -14.77
C LEU A 258 2.39 29.05 -15.21
N LEU A 259 3.51 28.50 -14.75
CA LEU A 259 3.88 27.09 -14.92
C LEU A 259 3.96 26.40 -13.56
N TYR A 260 3.34 25.23 -13.39
CA TYR A 260 3.51 24.39 -12.20
C TYR A 260 4.44 23.21 -12.49
N THR A 261 5.44 22.99 -11.63
CA THR A 261 6.38 21.88 -11.74
C THR A 261 6.82 21.34 -10.39
N THR A 262 7.18 20.05 -10.35
CA THR A 262 7.72 19.35 -9.17
C THR A 262 9.14 18.82 -9.46
N PRO A 263 10.14 19.70 -9.66
CA PRO A 263 11.37 19.35 -10.35
C PRO A 263 12.32 18.46 -9.55
N SER A 264 12.22 18.47 -8.21
CA SER A 264 13.10 17.66 -7.35
C SER A 264 12.66 16.21 -7.25
N HIS A 265 11.36 15.97 -7.24
CA HIS A 265 10.76 14.65 -7.25
C HIS A 265 9.36 14.77 -7.85
N GLN A 266 9.22 14.36 -9.11
CA GLN A 266 8.02 14.63 -9.90
C GLN A 266 6.82 13.93 -9.28
N TYR A 267 5.76 14.66 -8.95
CA TYR A 267 4.53 14.03 -8.49
C TYR A 267 3.60 13.79 -9.68
N PRO A 268 3.26 12.53 -10.02
CA PRO A 268 3.41 11.32 -9.21
C PRO A 268 4.56 10.35 -9.60
N THR A 269 5.25 10.55 -10.73
CA THR A 269 6.14 9.54 -11.33
C THR A 269 7.48 9.34 -10.63
N GLY A 270 7.92 10.33 -9.85
CA GLY A 270 9.16 10.31 -9.09
C GLY A 270 10.42 10.65 -9.89
N SER A 271 10.31 11.07 -11.14
CA SER A 271 11.46 11.55 -11.93
C SER A 271 12.07 12.82 -11.31
N THR A 272 13.38 13.00 -11.40
CA THR A 272 14.05 14.26 -11.03
C THR A 272 14.40 15.04 -12.30
N LEU A 273 13.97 16.29 -12.39
CA LEU A 273 14.28 17.17 -13.53
C LEU A 273 15.78 17.50 -13.56
N SER A 274 16.49 17.10 -14.61
CA SER A 274 17.92 17.38 -14.77
C SER A 274 18.26 18.87 -14.70
N LEU A 275 19.52 19.16 -14.34
CA LEU A 275 20.04 20.52 -14.30
C LEU A 275 19.95 21.21 -15.68
N GLU A 276 20.13 20.47 -16.77
CA GLU A 276 19.98 20.98 -18.13
C GLU A 276 18.55 21.45 -18.40
N ARG A 277 17.56 20.60 -18.10
CA ARG A 277 16.15 20.96 -18.24
C ARG A 277 15.72 22.07 -17.29
N ARG A 278 16.24 22.13 -16.06
CA ARG A 278 16.02 23.28 -15.16
C ARG A 278 16.47 24.60 -15.79
N LYS A 279 17.64 24.63 -16.43
CA LYS A 279 18.13 25.84 -17.13
C LYS A 279 17.30 26.17 -18.36
N ALA A 280 16.92 25.16 -19.16
CA ALA A 280 16.07 25.35 -20.33
C ALA A 280 14.68 25.89 -19.94
N LEU A 281 14.10 25.37 -18.84
CA LEU A 281 12.84 25.81 -18.23
C LEU A 281 12.89 27.29 -17.83
N VAL A 282 13.94 27.69 -17.11
CA VAL A 282 14.17 29.10 -16.72
C VAL A 282 14.30 29.99 -17.96
N GLY A 283 15.04 29.53 -18.97
CA GLY A 283 15.17 30.25 -20.23
C GLY A 283 13.83 30.44 -20.95
N TRP A 284 12.99 29.40 -20.97
CA TRP A 284 11.63 29.49 -21.51
C TRP A 284 10.76 30.46 -20.70
N ALA A 285 10.75 30.36 -19.37
CA ALA A 285 9.91 31.20 -18.51
C ALA A 285 10.22 32.70 -18.68
N ARG A 286 11.51 33.06 -18.74
CA ARG A 286 11.93 34.44 -19.01
C ARG A 286 11.54 34.94 -20.41
N ARG A 287 11.63 34.09 -21.44
CA ARG A 287 11.21 34.45 -22.80
C ARG A 287 9.70 34.68 -22.90
N MET A 288 8.91 33.88 -22.19
CA MET A 288 7.45 33.95 -22.23
C MET A 288 6.87 34.99 -21.25
N GLY A 289 7.68 35.54 -20.33
CA GLY A 289 7.18 36.39 -19.25
C GLY A 289 6.28 35.62 -18.27
N CYS A 290 6.65 34.37 -17.98
CA CYS A 290 5.90 33.42 -17.17
C CYS A 290 6.58 33.23 -15.79
N TYR A 291 5.78 33.10 -14.73
CA TYR A 291 6.28 32.69 -13.41
C TYR A 291 6.25 31.17 -13.26
N ILE A 292 7.30 30.61 -12.65
CA ILE A 292 7.40 29.18 -12.31
C ILE A 292 6.94 28.98 -10.87
N VAL A 293 5.95 28.12 -10.65
CA VAL A 293 5.58 27.59 -9.33
C VAL A 293 6.33 26.28 -9.14
N GLU A 294 7.41 26.32 -8.35
CA GLU A 294 8.17 25.14 -7.93
C GLU A 294 7.54 24.57 -6.67
N ASP A 295 6.84 23.44 -6.78
CA ASP A 295 6.25 22.73 -5.64
C ASP A 295 7.21 21.66 -5.10
N ASP A 296 7.64 21.88 -3.87
CA ASP A 296 8.73 21.15 -3.25
C ASP A 296 8.28 20.40 -2.00
N TYR A 297 7.50 19.35 -2.23
CA TYR A 297 6.69 18.76 -1.19
C TYR A 297 7.42 17.73 -0.31
N ASP A 298 8.43 17.00 -0.81
CA ASP A 298 9.10 15.89 -0.09
C ASP A 298 10.63 15.87 -0.14
N SER A 299 11.27 16.96 -0.57
CA SER A 299 12.72 16.99 -0.78
C SER A 299 13.60 16.89 0.47
N ASP A 300 13.01 16.98 1.65
CA ASP A 300 13.67 16.61 2.91
C ASP A 300 14.19 15.15 2.88
N PHE A 301 13.66 14.32 1.98
CA PHE A 301 13.87 12.88 1.91
C PHE A 301 14.63 12.44 0.64
N GLN A 302 15.86 12.91 0.45
CA GLN A 302 16.79 12.33 -0.52
C GLN A 302 17.51 11.11 0.10
N TYR A 303 17.56 9.98 -0.61
CA TYR A 303 18.22 8.76 -0.14
C TYR A 303 19.54 8.47 -0.86
N GLU A 304 19.63 8.85 -2.13
CA GLU A 304 20.77 8.56 -3.00
C GLU A 304 21.32 9.84 -3.62
N GLY A 305 22.65 10.00 -3.58
CA GLY A 305 23.32 11.18 -4.13
C GLY A 305 23.03 12.48 -3.37
N SER A 306 23.51 13.59 -3.93
CA SER A 306 23.24 14.93 -3.43
C SER A 306 22.03 15.51 -4.18
N PRO A 307 21.10 16.20 -3.50
CA PRO A 307 19.96 16.83 -4.17
C PRO A 307 20.44 17.92 -5.15
N LEU A 308 19.73 18.08 -6.27
CA LEU A 308 19.98 19.19 -7.19
C LEU A 308 19.50 20.52 -6.56
N PRO A 309 20.17 21.65 -6.86
CA PRO A 309 19.69 22.97 -6.46
C PRO A 309 18.27 23.22 -6.95
N ALA A 310 17.43 23.85 -6.11
CA ALA A 310 16.08 24.26 -6.49
C ALA A 310 16.09 25.17 -7.74
N VAL A 311 15.01 25.16 -8.52
CA VAL A 311 14.85 26.13 -9.63
C VAL A 311 14.86 27.55 -9.08
N ALA A 312 14.26 27.78 -7.91
CA ALA A 312 14.28 29.04 -7.19
C ALA A 312 15.68 29.49 -6.76
N ALA A 313 16.63 28.56 -6.58
CA ALA A 313 18.04 28.91 -6.33
C ALA A 313 18.75 29.39 -7.60
N ILE A 314 18.31 28.94 -8.78
CA ILE A 314 18.87 29.31 -10.09
C ILE A 314 18.25 30.62 -10.60
N ALA A 315 16.95 30.81 -10.38
CA ALA A 315 16.16 31.91 -10.91
C ALA A 315 15.13 32.45 -9.90
N PRO A 316 15.60 33.09 -8.80
CA PRO A 316 14.72 33.64 -7.76
C PRO A 316 13.83 34.80 -8.26
N ASP A 317 14.18 35.40 -9.40
CA ASP A 317 13.44 36.49 -10.05
C ASP A 317 12.11 36.06 -10.68
N VAL A 318 12.02 34.80 -11.12
CA VAL A 318 10.86 34.27 -11.85
C VAL A 318 10.25 33.02 -11.22
N THR A 319 10.71 32.61 -10.04
CA THR A 319 10.25 31.38 -9.38
C THR A 319 9.55 31.69 -8.06
N ILE A 320 8.32 31.20 -7.93
CA ILE A 320 7.55 31.10 -6.69
C ILE A 320 7.81 29.71 -6.11
N TYR A 321 8.59 29.62 -5.04
CA TYR A 321 8.90 28.35 -4.39
C TYR A 321 7.84 28.02 -3.34
N LEU A 322 7.27 26.82 -3.39
CA LEU A 322 6.34 26.30 -2.39
C LEU A 322 7.01 25.20 -1.56
N GLY A 323 7.15 25.43 -0.26
CA GLY A 323 7.63 24.42 0.68
C GLY A 323 6.55 23.99 1.66
N THR A 324 6.70 22.80 2.25
CA THR A 324 5.73 22.26 3.22
C THR A 324 6.37 21.52 4.38
N PHE A 325 5.69 21.54 5.53
CA PHE A 325 6.01 20.67 6.67
C PHE A 325 5.08 19.45 6.75
N SER A 326 4.14 19.31 5.81
CA SER A 326 3.12 18.25 5.84
C SER A 326 3.72 16.85 5.71
N LYS A 327 4.81 16.72 4.96
CA LYS A 327 5.50 15.45 4.71
C LYS A 327 6.54 15.10 5.78
N SER A 328 7.06 16.12 6.47
CA SER A 328 8.10 15.95 7.49
C SER A 328 7.54 15.87 8.91
N LEU A 329 6.48 16.60 9.23
CA LEU A 329 5.85 16.61 10.56
C LEU A 329 4.44 16.02 10.54
N GLY A 330 3.63 16.38 9.55
CA GLY A 330 2.26 15.89 9.41
C GLY A 330 1.30 16.95 8.93
N ALA A 331 0.35 16.54 8.09
CA ALA A 331 -0.65 17.42 7.49
C ALA A 331 -1.61 18.06 8.51
N GLY A 332 -1.67 17.57 9.76
CA GLY A 332 -2.53 18.14 10.80
C GLY A 332 -2.14 19.54 11.27
N LEU A 333 -0.86 19.93 11.10
CA LEU A 333 -0.39 21.27 11.48
C LEU A 333 -0.80 22.36 10.48
N ARG A 334 -1.09 21.97 9.22
CA ARG A 334 -1.40 22.90 8.13
C ARG A 334 -0.40 24.06 8.03
N LEU A 335 0.89 23.77 8.03
CA LEU A 335 1.94 24.78 7.83
C LEU A 335 2.77 24.48 6.56
N GLY A 336 2.89 25.49 5.73
CA GLY A 336 3.77 25.57 4.56
C GLY A 336 4.23 27.01 4.37
N TYR A 337 4.99 27.27 3.31
CA TYR A 337 5.50 28.59 3.02
C TYR A 337 5.69 28.80 1.52
N MET A 338 5.60 30.06 1.10
CA MET A 338 5.96 30.53 -0.22
C MET A 338 7.22 31.38 -0.12
N ILE A 339 8.16 31.23 -1.03
CA ILE A 339 9.25 32.20 -1.23
C ILE A 339 8.98 32.88 -2.57
N LEU A 340 8.81 34.20 -2.51
CA LEU A 340 8.37 35.01 -3.62
C LEU A 340 9.54 35.85 -4.16
N PRO A 341 9.56 36.14 -5.48
CA PRO A 341 10.29 37.29 -5.99
C PRO A 341 9.90 38.56 -5.20
N PRO A 342 10.85 39.45 -4.85
CA PRO A 342 10.55 40.62 -4.01
C PRO A 342 9.40 41.50 -4.53
N SER A 343 9.26 41.61 -5.86
CA SER A 343 8.19 42.38 -6.51
C SER A 343 6.78 41.81 -6.32
N LEU A 344 6.64 40.57 -5.86
CA LEU A 344 5.36 39.89 -5.69
C LEU A 344 4.86 39.86 -4.24
N VAL A 345 5.69 40.25 -3.27
CA VAL A 345 5.39 40.10 -1.84
C VAL A 345 4.13 40.88 -1.45
N ASP A 346 4.07 42.18 -1.76
CA ASP A 346 2.94 43.04 -1.37
C ASP A 346 1.61 42.57 -1.99
N ALA A 347 1.65 42.13 -3.24
CA ALA A 347 0.48 41.59 -3.93
C ALA A 347 0.02 40.27 -3.30
N ALA A 348 0.95 39.37 -2.96
CA ALA A 348 0.64 38.11 -2.30
C ALA A 348 0.07 38.30 -0.89
N LEU A 349 0.63 39.24 -0.11
CA LEU A 349 0.12 39.60 1.21
C LEU A 349 -1.30 40.17 1.12
N SER A 350 -1.55 41.06 0.16
CA SER A 350 -2.88 41.63 -0.09
C SER A 350 -3.89 40.55 -0.50
N ALA A 351 -3.49 39.58 -1.33
CA ALA A 351 -4.35 38.45 -1.68
C ALA A 351 -4.60 37.53 -0.47
N LYS A 352 -3.62 37.35 0.41
CA LYS A 352 -3.74 36.50 1.61
C LYS A 352 -4.64 37.11 2.69
N THR A 353 -4.61 38.42 2.89
CA THR A 353 -5.51 39.09 3.85
C THR A 353 -6.98 38.92 3.48
N LEU A 354 -7.30 38.82 2.19
CA LEU A 354 -8.64 38.48 1.70
C LEU A 354 -9.07 37.04 2.04
N LEU A 355 -8.13 36.13 2.34
CA LEU A 355 -8.43 34.72 2.65
C LEU A 355 -8.58 34.46 4.14
N ASN A 356 -7.58 34.81 4.96
CA ASN A 356 -7.58 34.43 6.40
C ASN A 356 -6.79 35.37 7.33
N ASN A 357 -6.25 36.48 6.84
CA ASN A 357 -5.45 37.44 7.64
C ASN A 357 -4.25 36.83 8.40
N GLY A 358 -3.77 35.63 8.02
CA GLY A 358 -2.60 34.99 8.63
C GLY A 358 -2.84 33.53 9.01
N CYS A 359 -1.86 32.94 9.71
CA CYS A 359 -1.94 31.57 10.24
C CYS A 359 -1.96 31.56 11.77
N SER A 360 -2.35 30.43 12.38
CA SER A 360 -2.33 30.21 13.84
C SER A 360 -0.98 30.60 14.45
N TRP A 361 -0.99 31.50 15.43
CA TRP A 361 0.22 32.01 16.08
C TRP A 361 0.98 30.91 16.84
N LEU A 362 0.25 30.04 17.55
CA LEU A 362 0.84 29.07 18.46
C LEU A 362 1.65 28.01 17.71
N ASP A 363 1.11 27.50 16.60
CA ASP A 363 1.78 26.49 15.77
C ASP A 363 3.03 27.07 15.10
N GLN A 364 2.95 28.32 14.62
CA GLN A 364 4.10 29.01 14.05
C GLN A 364 5.20 29.25 15.09
N SER A 365 4.83 29.68 16.30
CA SER A 365 5.78 29.92 17.40
C SER A 365 6.50 28.64 17.82
N ALA A 366 5.76 27.54 17.96
CA ALA A 366 6.33 26.24 18.28
C ALA A 366 7.26 25.74 17.15
N LEU A 367 6.85 25.89 15.89
CA LEU A 367 7.66 25.48 14.74
C LEU A 367 8.94 26.30 14.60
N ALA A 368 8.87 27.63 14.79
CA ALA A 368 10.04 28.50 14.74
C ALA A 368 11.10 28.02 15.73
N ALA A 369 10.71 27.80 16.99
CA ALA A 369 11.60 27.30 18.02
C ALA A 369 12.12 25.88 17.71
N PHE A 370 11.29 25.01 17.11
CA PHE A 370 11.68 23.65 16.74
C PHE A 370 12.76 23.60 15.65
N VAL A 371 12.66 24.50 14.67
CA VAL A 371 13.66 24.64 13.61
C VAL A 371 14.94 25.28 14.16
N GLN A 372 14.82 26.38 14.90
CA GLN A 372 15.97 27.11 15.47
C GLN A 372 16.79 26.27 16.45
N SER A 373 16.15 25.37 17.22
CA SER A 373 16.87 24.49 18.15
C SER A 373 17.58 23.30 17.47
N GLY A 374 17.54 23.19 16.14
CA GLY A 374 18.06 22.05 15.38
C GLY A 374 17.25 20.76 15.56
N SER A 375 16.16 20.79 16.35
CA SER A 375 15.35 19.61 16.63
C SER A 375 14.57 19.14 15.39
N PHE A 376 14.21 20.06 14.49
CA PHE A 376 13.66 19.72 13.18
C PHE A 376 14.63 18.91 12.33
N ALA A 377 15.89 19.36 12.20
CA ALA A 377 16.90 18.66 11.41
C ALA A 377 17.19 17.25 11.95
N ALA A 378 17.26 17.10 13.27
CA ALA A 378 17.41 15.79 13.92
C ALA A 378 16.20 14.88 13.67
N HIS A 379 14.98 15.44 13.68
CA HIS A 379 13.75 14.71 13.36
C HIS A 379 13.71 14.24 11.91
N VAL A 380 14.01 15.12 10.94
CA VAL A 380 14.07 14.77 9.52
C VAL A 380 15.12 13.69 9.27
N SER A 381 16.30 13.78 9.91
CA SER A 381 17.35 12.77 9.78
C SER A 381 16.89 11.39 10.26
N ARG A 382 16.15 11.32 11.37
CA ARG A 382 15.56 10.07 11.87
C ARG A 382 14.51 9.51 10.92
N CYS A 383 13.64 10.37 10.40
CA CYS A 383 12.63 9.98 9.41
C CYS A 383 13.28 9.42 8.14
N ARG A 384 14.33 10.07 7.64
CA ARG A 384 15.07 9.64 6.44
C ARG A 384 15.65 8.23 6.59
N VAL A 385 16.19 7.87 7.76
CA VAL A 385 16.69 6.51 8.01
C VAL A 385 15.56 5.47 7.92
N GLN A 386 14.45 5.71 8.62
CA GLN A 386 13.31 4.77 8.62
C GLN A 386 12.66 4.66 7.23
N TYR A 387 12.47 5.80 6.55
CA TYR A 387 11.81 5.82 5.25
C TYR A 387 12.66 5.17 4.16
N ARG A 388 14.00 5.28 4.24
CA ARG A 388 14.91 4.53 3.38
C ARG A 388 14.78 3.02 3.58
N GLU A 389 14.77 2.54 4.82
CA GLU A 389 14.58 1.12 5.13
C GLU A 389 13.23 0.62 4.58
N ASN A 390 12.15 1.38 4.82
CA ASN A 390 10.82 1.05 4.30
C ASN A 390 10.79 0.98 2.77
N ARG A 391 11.43 1.93 2.08
CA ARG A 391 11.56 1.94 0.62
C ARG A 391 12.30 0.69 0.15
N ASP A 392 13.44 0.37 0.74
CA ASP A 392 14.27 -0.76 0.33
C ASP A 392 13.52 -2.10 0.50
N VAL A 393 12.80 -2.25 1.62
CA VAL A 393 11.94 -3.41 1.89
C VAL A 393 10.79 -3.49 0.88
N LEU A 394 10.17 -2.36 0.52
CA LEU A 394 9.12 -2.33 -0.51
C LEU A 394 9.66 -2.79 -1.87
N ILE A 395 10.82 -2.28 -2.29
CA ILE A 395 11.46 -2.68 -3.55
C ILE A 395 11.78 -4.18 -3.54
N GLN A 396 12.36 -4.69 -2.45
CA GLN A 396 12.68 -6.10 -2.30
C GLN A 396 11.43 -6.99 -2.31
N ALA A 397 10.37 -6.58 -1.61
CA ALA A 397 9.11 -7.31 -1.59
C ALA A 397 8.44 -7.33 -2.98
N LEU A 398 8.42 -6.19 -3.68
CA LEU A 398 7.92 -6.13 -5.06
C LEU A 398 8.72 -7.07 -5.96
N ARG A 399 10.05 -7.04 -5.90
CA ARG A 399 10.90 -7.95 -6.68
C ARG A 399 10.68 -9.42 -6.36
N ARG A 400 10.54 -9.76 -5.06
CA ARG A 400 10.29 -11.12 -4.60
C ARG A 400 8.96 -11.69 -5.10
N HIS A 401 7.91 -10.87 -5.17
CA HIS A 401 6.56 -11.33 -5.51
C HIS A 401 6.16 -11.11 -6.98
N PHE A 402 6.82 -10.18 -7.65
CA PHE A 402 6.50 -9.74 -9.02
C PHE A 402 7.68 -9.75 -9.98
N GLY A 403 8.85 -10.26 -9.57
CA GLY A 403 10.02 -10.44 -10.43
C GLY A 403 10.72 -9.13 -10.77
N ASP A 404 11.11 -8.95 -12.03
CA ASP A 404 11.70 -7.69 -12.47
C ASP A 404 10.61 -6.62 -12.58
N VAL A 405 10.60 -5.67 -11.65
CA VAL A 405 9.56 -4.63 -11.55
C VAL A 405 10.06 -3.30 -12.09
N ALA A 406 9.22 -2.67 -12.92
CA ALA A 406 9.44 -1.30 -13.37
C ALA A 406 8.99 -0.32 -12.29
N ILE A 407 9.95 0.26 -11.59
CA ILE A 407 9.73 1.25 -10.52
C ILE A 407 10.47 2.54 -10.84
N SER A 408 9.91 3.67 -10.41
CA SER A 408 10.56 4.98 -10.40
C SER A 408 10.26 5.72 -9.10
N GLY A 409 11.01 6.79 -8.82
CA GLY A 409 10.95 7.53 -7.57
C GLY A 409 11.71 6.88 -6.42
N GLU A 410 12.57 5.90 -6.69
CA GLU A 410 13.35 5.25 -5.65
C GLU A 410 14.35 6.22 -5.00
N THR A 411 14.93 7.18 -5.72
CA THR A 411 16.02 8.00 -5.20
C THR A 411 15.62 8.95 -4.05
N ALA A 412 14.33 9.28 -3.93
CA ALA A 412 13.84 10.31 -3.01
C ALA A 412 12.37 10.11 -2.59
N GLY A 413 11.89 10.96 -1.68
CA GLY A 413 10.47 11.14 -1.38
C GLY A 413 9.86 10.09 -0.47
N LEU A 414 8.55 9.87 -0.60
CA LEU A 414 7.73 9.07 0.32
C LEU A 414 6.84 8.01 -0.36
N HIS A 415 6.96 7.86 -1.68
CA HIS A 415 6.23 6.86 -2.45
C HIS A 415 7.10 6.34 -3.61
N LEU A 416 6.79 5.15 -4.07
CA LEU A 416 7.27 4.63 -5.35
C LEU A 416 6.15 4.71 -6.38
N PHE A 417 6.52 4.98 -7.62
CA PHE A 417 5.66 4.74 -8.76
C PHE A 417 5.98 3.35 -9.31
N TRP A 418 5.01 2.45 -9.26
CA TRP A 418 5.13 1.10 -9.78
C TRP A 418 4.33 0.98 -11.09
N GLN A 419 5.05 0.78 -12.19
CA GLN A 419 4.43 0.44 -13.46
C GLN A 419 4.15 -1.06 -13.48
N LEU A 420 2.85 -1.40 -13.54
CA LEU A 420 2.39 -2.77 -13.44
C LEU A 420 2.93 -3.62 -14.61
N PRO A 421 3.54 -4.79 -14.35
CA PRO A 421 4.03 -5.67 -15.40
C PRO A 421 2.87 -6.39 -16.10
N SER A 422 3.07 -6.76 -17.36
CA SER A 422 2.12 -7.59 -18.12
C SER A 422 1.70 -8.82 -17.32
N GLY A 423 0.43 -9.23 -17.41
CA GLY A 423 -0.09 -10.34 -16.60
C GLY A 423 -0.60 -9.93 -15.21
N VAL A 424 -0.52 -8.64 -14.87
CA VAL A 424 -1.23 -8.02 -13.74
C VAL A 424 -2.39 -7.16 -14.28
N PRO A 425 -3.57 -7.14 -13.63
CA PRO A 425 -4.70 -6.30 -14.04
C PRO A 425 -4.36 -4.82 -14.11
N GLU A 426 -5.11 -4.03 -14.88
CA GLU A 426 -4.95 -2.57 -14.92
C GLU A 426 -5.12 -1.92 -13.53
N ALA A 427 -4.51 -0.74 -13.37
CA ALA A 427 -4.35 -0.08 -12.08
C ALA A 427 -5.69 0.09 -11.32
N GLY A 428 -6.75 0.51 -12.01
CA GLY A 428 -8.08 0.68 -11.40
C GLY A 428 -8.73 -0.64 -10.96
N ALA A 429 -8.57 -1.72 -11.73
CA ALA A 429 -9.08 -3.04 -11.37
C ALA A 429 -8.29 -3.63 -10.20
N LEU A 430 -6.96 -3.51 -10.24
CA LEU A 430 -6.08 -3.97 -9.18
C LEU A 430 -6.33 -3.23 -7.87
N GLU A 431 -6.51 -1.90 -7.90
CA GLU A 431 -6.85 -1.11 -6.72
C GLU A 431 -8.15 -1.60 -6.06
N LYS A 432 -9.21 -1.85 -6.86
CA LYS A 432 -10.49 -2.36 -6.33
C LYS A 432 -10.32 -3.75 -5.72
N LEU A 433 -9.54 -4.61 -6.35
CA LEU A 433 -9.26 -5.96 -5.89
C LEU A 433 -8.46 -5.95 -4.58
N ALA A 434 -7.36 -5.21 -4.53
CA ALA A 434 -6.53 -5.03 -3.34
C ALA A 434 -7.35 -4.51 -2.16
N ARG A 435 -8.24 -3.53 -2.40
CA ARG A 435 -9.10 -2.94 -1.38
C ARG A 435 -10.06 -3.96 -0.76
N LYS A 436 -10.61 -4.89 -1.55
CA LYS A 436 -11.45 -6.00 -1.03
C LYS A 436 -10.67 -6.90 -0.07
N SER A 437 -9.37 -7.06 -0.32
CA SER A 437 -8.45 -7.80 0.53
C SER A 437 -7.77 -6.94 1.61
N ARG A 438 -8.32 -5.75 1.86
CA ARG A 438 -7.87 -4.77 2.87
C ARG A 438 -6.44 -4.27 2.67
N VAL A 439 -5.97 -4.25 1.42
CA VAL A 439 -4.71 -3.62 1.00
C VAL A 439 -5.05 -2.33 0.26
N GLY A 440 -4.58 -1.19 0.76
CA GLY A 440 -4.71 0.10 0.10
C GLY A 440 -3.54 0.36 -0.83
N ILE A 441 -3.77 0.27 -2.13
CA ILE A 441 -2.87 0.77 -3.18
C ILE A 441 -3.63 1.80 -4.02
N TYR A 442 -2.93 2.66 -4.74
CA TYR A 442 -3.55 3.84 -5.33
C TYR A 442 -3.19 3.97 -6.81
N SER A 443 -4.19 3.92 -7.70
CA SER A 443 -4.04 4.44 -9.07
C SER A 443 -3.71 5.95 -9.04
N LEU A 444 -3.30 6.51 -10.18
CA LEU A 444 -3.00 7.94 -10.25
C LEU A 444 -4.14 8.82 -9.72
N VAL A 445 -5.37 8.55 -10.17
CA VAL A 445 -6.55 9.34 -9.78
C VAL A 445 -6.84 9.26 -8.29
N SER A 446 -6.81 8.05 -7.70
CA SER A 446 -7.09 7.87 -6.26
C SER A 446 -5.93 8.31 -5.36
N GLY A 447 -4.71 8.32 -5.90
CA GLY A 447 -3.53 8.87 -5.24
C GLY A 447 -3.54 10.40 -5.18
N GLY A 448 -4.35 11.06 -6.00
CA GLY A 448 -4.43 12.52 -6.06
C GLY A 448 -3.65 13.14 -7.22
N ALA A 449 -3.35 12.36 -8.26
CA ALA A 449 -2.77 12.85 -9.51
C ALA A 449 -3.85 13.12 -10.56
N PHE A 450 -3.64 14.17 -11.35
CA PHE A 450 -4.47 14.55 -12.47
C PHE A 450 -3.68 14.33 -13.76
N GLU A 451 -4.36 13.73 -14.72
CA GLU A 451 -3.83 13.46 -16.03
C GLU A 451 -4.87 13.99 -17.03
N PRO A 452 -4.64 15.19 -17.61
CA PRO A 452 -5.58 15.80 -18.53
C PRO A 452 -5.87 14.97 -19.78
N GLN A 453 -4.88 14.18 -20.24
CA GLN A 453 -4.98 13.28 -21.38
C GLN A 453 -4.51 11.88 -20.96
N GLU A 454 -5.35 10.87 -21.18
CA GLU A 454 -5.06 9.49 -20.78
C GLU A 454 -3.71 9.05 -21.34
N SER A 455 -2.78 8.67 -20.45
CA SER A 455 -1.46 8.20 -20.82
C SER A 455 -1.22 6.78 -20.34
N ARG A 456 -0.12 6.16 -20.82
CA ARG A 456 0.34 4.86 -20.33
C ARG A 456 0.51 4.82 -18.81
N PHE A 457 0.84 5.96 -18.19
CA PHE A 457 1.01 6.06 -16.74
C PHE A 457 -0.32 5.92 -16.00
N GLY A 458 -1.42 6.46 -16.53
CA GLY A 458 -2.76 6.37 -15.93
C GLY A 458 -3.32 4.95 -15.84
N ARG A 459 -3.18 4.15 -16.92
CA ARG A 459 -3.75 2.79 -16.99
C ARG A 459 -2.97 1.75 -16.19
N ARG A 460 -1.64 1.93 -16.06
CA ARG A 460 -0.73 0.91 -15.53
C ARG A 460 0.11 1.40 -14.34
N GLY A 461 -0.07 2.63 -13.87
CA GLY A 461 0.66 3.21 -12.76
C GLY A 461 -0.04 3.03 -11.41
N ILE A 462 0.68 2.48 -10.44
CA ILE A 462 0.27 2.39 -9.03
C ILE A 462 1.25 3.16 -8.16
N LEU A 463 0.71 3.98 -7.26
CA LEU A 463 1.45 4.67 -6.21
C LEU A 463 1.46 3.84 -4.94
N LEU A 464 2.65 3.64 -4.39
CA LEU A 464 2.89 2.90 -3.16
C LEU A 464 3.63 3.78 -2.15
N GLY A 465 2.88 4.42 -1.26
CA GLY A 465 3.44 5.15 -0.12
C GLY A 465 3.99 4.18 0.94
N TYR A 466 5.24 4.37 1.35
CA TYR A 466 5.91 3.47 2.29
C TYR A 466 6.18 4.09 3.67
N SER A 467 6.04 5.41 3.80
CA SER A 467 6.50 6.14 5.00
C SER A 467 5.70 5.83 6.27
N SER A 468 4.39 5.56 6.18
CA SER A 468 3.57 5.29 7.36
C SER A 468 3.58 3.83 7.84
N LEU A 469 4.15 2.91 7.06
CA LEU A 469 4.15 1.47 7.35
C LEU A 469 5.41 1.03 8.09
N THR A 470 5.39 -0.15 8.72
CA THR A 470 6.61 -0.83 9.17
C THR A 470 7.14 -1.76 8.07
N PRO A 471 8.42 -2.16 8.10
CA PRO A 471 8.97 -3.18 7.19
C PRO A 471 8.10 -4.44 7.10
N ARG A 472 7.69 -5.01 8.24
CA ARG A 472 6.81 -6.20 8.30
C ARG A 472 5.46 -5.97 7.63
N GLN A 473 4.83 -4.79 7.84
CA GLN A 473 3.56 -4.45 7.19
C GLN A 473 3.71 -4.34 5.67
N ILE A 474 4.84 -3.84 5.19
CA ILE A 474 5.14 -3.73 3.76
C ILE A 474 5.25 -5.13 3.15
N GLU A 475 6.06 -6.01 3.73
CA GLU A 475 6.24 -7.39 3.23
C GLU A 475 4.91 -8.15 3.19
N GLN A 476 4.14 -8.12 4.28
CA GLN A 476 2.83 -8.77 4.35
C GLN A 476 1.83 -8.16 3.36
N GLY A 477 1.82 -6.84 3.20
CA GLY A 477 0.95 -6.13 2.27
C GLY A 477 1.21 -6.52 0.82
N ILE A 478 2.48 -6.59 0.41
CA ILE A 478 2.88 -6.99 -0.95
C ILE A 478 2.68 -8.48 -1.20
N SER A 479 2.96 -9.34 -0.21
CA SER A 479 2.65 -10.77 -0.30
C SER A 479 1.16 -10.99 -0.51
N ARG A 480 0.31 -10.37 0.34
CA ARG A 480 -1.14 -10.46 0.20
C ARG A 480 -1.64 -9.92 -1.13
N LEU A 481 -1.06 -8.82 -1.62
CA LEU A 481 -1.40 -8.29 -2.95
C LEU A 481 -1.10 -9.32 -4.05
N SER A 482 0.06 -9.98 -3.99
CA SER A 482 0.40 -11.05 -4.92
C SER A 482 -0.58 -12.21 -4.84
N ASP A 483 -0.90 -12.68 -3.63
CA ASP A 483 -1.75 -13.86 -3.45
C ASP A 483 -3.17 -13.61 -3.93
N VAL A 484 -3.68 -12.39 -3.75
CA VAL A 484 -5.02 -11.99 -4.22
C VAL A 484 -5.10 -11.93 -5.74
N ILE A 485 -4.04 -11.45 -6.41
CA ILE A 485 -3.94 -11.53 -7.88
C ILE A 485 -3.94 -13.00 -8.29
N ASP A 486 -3.07 -13.81 -7.66
CA ASP A 486 -2.92 -15.23 -7.99
C ASP A 486 -4.25 -16.00 -7.78
N ASP A 487 -5.01 -15.71 -6.72
CA ASP A 487 -6.33 -16.31 -6.41
C ASP A 487 -7.44 -15.82 -7.37
N THR A 488 -7.37 -14.56 -7.82
CA THR A 488 -8.37 -14.02 -8.76
C THR A 488 -8.20 -14.60 -10.15
N LEU A 489 -6.95 -14.76 -10.59
CA LEU A 489 -6.62 -15.50 -11.81
C LEU A 489 -7.13 -16.94 -11.74
N ASP A 490 -7.10 -17.53 -10.54
CA ASP A 490 -7.59 -18.89 -10.33
C ASP A 490 -9.11 -19.01 -10.44
N ALA A 491 -9.85 -18.01 -9.96
CA ALA A 491 -11.31 -18.05 -9.85
C ALA A 491 -12.05 -17.51 -11.09
N ARG A 492 -11.43 -16.69 -11.94
CA ARG A 492 -12.10 -15.99 -13.06
C ARG A 492 -11.28 -16.02 -14.35
N PRO A 493 -11.47 -17.03 -15.21
CA PRO A 493 -10.74 -17.14 -16.47
C PRO A 493 -10.94 -15.94 -17.42
N ALA A 494 -12.12 -15.32 -17.40
CA ALA A 494 -12.41 -14.11 -18.18
C ALA A 494 -11.51 -12.90 -17.82
N PHE A 495 -10.98 -12.87 -16.60
CA PHE A 495 -10.06 -11.84 -16.13
C PHE A 495 -8.67 -11.97 -16.75
N VAL A 496 -8.36 -13.13 -17.35
CA VAL A 496 -7.10 -13.35 -18.08
C VAL A 496 -7.09 -12.56 -19.39
N ASP A 497 -8.24 -12.39 -20.04
CA ASP A 497 -8.35 -11.57 -21.25
C ASP A 497 -8.10 -10.07 -20.95
N GLU A 498 -8.45 -9.59 -19.74
CA GLU A 498 -8.14 -8.23 -19.27
C GLU A 498 -6.63 -7.99 -19.03
N LEU A 499 -5.80 -9.04 -19.01
CA LEU A 499 -4.34 -8.94 -18.85
C LEU A 499 -3.59 -8.71 -20.16
N LEU A 500 -4.24 -8.96 -21.30
CA LEU A 500 -3.67 -8.89 -22.65
C LEU A 500 -3.75 -7.45 -23.16
N VAL A 501 -2.94 -6.56 -22.60
CA VAL A 501 -2.73 -5.23 -23.18
C VAL A 501 -1.77 -5.40 -24.37
N HIS A 502 -2.22 -5.01 -25.57
CA HIS A 502 -1.54 -5.27 -26.85
C HIS A 502 -0.39 -4.31 -27.20
N GLU A 503 -0.04 -3.38 -26.30
CA GLU A 503 1.01 -2.40 -26.59
C GLU A 503 2.37 -2.85 -26.05
N PRO A 504 3.43 -2.82 -26.88
CA PRO A 504 4.78 -3.19 -26.45
C PRO A 504 5.26 -2.22 -25.37
N ILE A 505 5.85 -2.76 -24.30
CA ILE A 505 6.46 -2.01 -23.21
C ILE A 505 7.87 -1.58 -23.64
N PRO A 506 8.14 -0.29 -23.94
CA PRO A 506 9.51 0.15 -24.15
C PRO A 506 10.15 0.24 -22.77
N PHE A 507 11.03 -0.70 -22.43
CA PHE A 507 11.83 -0.60 -21.22
C PHE A 507 12.87 0.51 -21.35
N ALA A 508 12.99 1.29 -20.27
CA ALA A 508 14.12 2.14 -19.98
C ALA A 508 15.42 1.34 -20.11
N ARG A 509 16.44 1.94 -20.75
CA ARG A 509 17.82 1.47 -20.60
C ARG A 509 18.13 1.48 -19.11
N ALA A 510 18.43 0.31 -18.54
CA ALA A 510 19.06 0.24 -17.23
C ALA A 510 20.25 1.19 -17.23
N ARG A 511 20.25 2.20 -16.34
CA ARG A 511 21.48 2.94 -16.04
C ARG A 511 22.46 1.90 -15.54
N GLN A 512 23.53 1.67 -16.32
CA GLN A 512 24.64 0.86 -15.87
C GLN A 512 25.13 1.44 -14.55
N PRO A 513 25.24 0.64 -13.47
CA PRO A 513 25.90 1.12 -12.27
C PRO A 513 27.31 1.57 -12.66
N ALA A 514 27.64 2.82 -12.35
CA ALA A 514 28.95 3.38 -12.62
C ALA A 514 30.03 2.43 -12.12
N SER A 515 30.91 2.02 -13.03
CA SER A 515 32.01 1.10 -12.75
C SER A 515 32.91 1.66 -11.65
N ARG A 516 32.93 1.01 -10.48
CA ARG A 516 34.05 1.12 -9.53
C ARG A 516 34.60 -0.26 -9.20
N ILE A 517 35.49 -0.68 -10.10
CA ILE A 517 36.78 -1.35 -9.90
C ILE A 517 37.21 -1.44 -8.41
N ARG A 518 37.35 -2.65 -7.85
CA ARG A 518 38.63 -3.39 -7.72
C ARG A 518 38.41 -4.76 -7.07
N GLN A 519 38.72 -5.81 -7.81
CA GLN A 519 39.03 -7.14 -7.29
C GLN A 519 40.29 -7.09 -6.42
N LYS A 520 40.36 -7.94 -5.38
CA LYS A 520 41.51 -8.84 -5.18
C LYS A 520 41.11 -10.08 -4.34
N PRO A 521 41.55 -11.28 -4.74
CA PRO A 521 41.40 -12.54 -4.01
C PRO A 521 42.69 -12.92 -3.24
N ALA A 522 42.57 -13.77 -2.21
CA ALA A 522 43.61 -14.69 -1.68
C ALA A 522 42.92 -15.65 -0.68
N LEU A 523 42.72 -16.95 -0.96
CA LEU A 523 43.63 -18.12 -0.99
C LEU A 523 44.24 -18.56 0.36
N HIS A 524 44.14 -19.89 0.56
CA HIS A 524 44.71 -20.80 1.57
C HIS A 524 43.95 -20.96 2.91
N ALA A 525 43.78 -22.16 3.48
CA ALA A 525 44.59 -23.38 3.33
C ALA A 525 43.75 -24.67 3.39
N ALA A 526 44.22 -25.67 2.64
CA ALA A 526 43.82 -27.06 2.68
C ALA A 526 44.18 -27.73 4.01
N ARG A 527 43.40 -28.74 4.40
CA ARG A 527 43.83 -29.81 5.30
C ARG A 527 43.29 -31.14 4.79
N GLU A 528 44.20 -31.96 4.28
CA GLU A 528 44.04 -33.40 4.08
C GLU A 528 44.33 -34.14 5.40
N HIS A 529 43.52 -35.16 5.68
CA HIS A 529 43.80 -36.37 6.47
C HIS A 529 42.48 -37.17 6.48
N ARG A 530 42.38 -38.50 6.39
CA ARG A 530 43.28 -39.62 6.13
C ARG A 530 42.31 -40.83 5.93
N ALA A 531 42.60 -41.74 5.00
CA ALA A 531 41.83 -42.97 4.81
C ALA A 531 42.24 -44.07 5.81
N GLU A 532 41.27 -44.89 6.26
CA GLU A 532 41.35 -46.30 6.74
C GLU A 532 39.92 -46.67 7.25
N SER A 533 39.10 -47.42 6.49
CA SER A 533 38.94 -48.89 6.40
C SER A 533 37.83 -49.48 7.32
N PRO A 534 37.21 -50.61 6.94
CA PRO A 534 35.77 -50.82 7.07
C PRO A 534 35.37 -51.67 8.29
N HIS A 535 34.16 -51.45 8.79
CA HIS A 535 33.49 -52.43 9.65
C HIS A 535 32.11 -52.78 9.08
N GLU A 536 32.03 -54.00 8.55
CA GLU A 536 30.80 -54.75 8.43
C GLU A 536 30.27 -55.09 9.83
N GLN A 537 29.02 -54.75 10.11
CA GLN A 537 28.17 -55.52 10.99
C GLN A 537 26.78 -55.62 10.36
N SER A 538 26.47 -56.83 9.89
CA SER A 538 25.12 -57.28 9.61
C SER A 538 24.37 -57.53 10.92
N SER A 539 23.16 -56.99 11.07
CA SER A 539 21.92 -57.79 11.21
C SER A 539 20.74 -56.95 11.70
N GLN A 540 19.68 -56.95 10.89
CA GLN A 540 18.25 -57.09 11.25
C GLN A 540 17.59 -56.04 12.15
N GLY A 541 16.67 -55.29 11.54
CA GLY A 541 15.69 -54.42 12.20
C GLY A 541 15.04 -53.47 11.20
N ALA A 542 14.24 -54.00 10.26
CA ALA A 542 13.55 -53.20 9.26
C ALA A 542 12.28 -52.58 9.84
N GLU A 543 12.37 -51.36 10.41
CA GLU A 543 11.20 -50.53 10.73
C GLU A 543 11.45 -49.05 10.34
N ASN A 544 10.59 -48.53 9.47
CA ASN A 544 10.38 -47.13 9.04
C ASN A 544 11.61 -46.19 8.89
N MET A 545 12.44 -46.43 7.88
CA MET A 545 13.50 -45.48 7.48
C MET A 545 12.94 -44.38 6.55
N GLN A 546 13.17 -43.12 6.91
CA GLN A 546 12.81 -41.94 6.11
C GLN A 546 13.61 -41.91 4.80
N ARG A 547 12.95 -41.92 3.64
CA ARG A 547 13.63 -42.07 2.34
C ARG A 547 12.93 -41.32 1.21
N VAL A 548 13.70 -41.06 0.14
CA VAL A 548 13.20 -40.55 -1.15
C VAL A 548 12.49 -41.68 -1.91
N ARG A 549 11.20 -41.53 -2.20
CA ARG A 549 10.39 -42.49 -2.96
C ARG A 549 10.29 -42.16 -4.45
N GLY A 550 10.38 -40.89 -4.81
CA GLY A 550 10.24 -40.47 -6.19
C GLY A 550 10.95 -39.15 -6.47
N ILE A 551 11.54 -39.05 -7.65
CA ILE A 551 12.17 -37.85 -8.19
C ILE A 551 11.51 -37.58 -9.54
N TYR A 552 11.03 -36.35 -9.74
CA TYR A 552 10.33 -35.97 -10.96
C TYR A 552 10.82 -34.61 -11.47
N ARG A 553 10.85 -34.49 -12.80
CA ARG A 553 10.93 -33.21 -13.50
C ARG A 553 9.72 -33.01 -14.40
N TYR A 554 9.44 -31.75 -14.73
CA TYR A 554 8.31 -31.33 -15.56
C TYR A 554 8.84 -30.42 -16.68
N PRO A 555 9.45 -30.95 -17.75
CA PRO A 555 10.22 -30.15 -18.70
C PRO A 555 9.47 -28.93 -19.28
N VAL A 556 8.15 -29.08 -19.49
CA VAL A 556 7.25 -28.01 -19.92
C VAL A 556 6.26 -27.69 -18.80
N LYS A 557 6.12 -26.41 -18.44
CA LYS A 557 5.15 -25.94 -17.45
C LYS A 557 3.73 -26.38 -17.85
N GLY A 558 3.09 -27.15 -16.98
CA GLY A 558 1.71 -27.62 -17.14
C GLY A 558 1.56 -29.02 -17.73
N LEU A 559 2.59 -29.59 -18.37
CA LEU A 559 2.54 -30.95 -18.95
C LEU A 559 2.95 -32.03 -17.92
N SER A 560 2.94 -33.29 -18.35
CA SER A 560 3.12 -34.47 -17.49
C SER A 560 4.45 -34.50 -16.71
N PRO A 561 4.51 -35.24 -15.58
CA PRO A 561 5.77 -35.58 -14.93
C PRO A 561 6.63 -36.52 -15.78
N GLU A 562 7.94 -36.40 -15.63
CA GLU A 562 8.93 -37.36 -16.11
C GLU A 562 9.68 -37.93 -14.88
N PRO A 563 9.57 -39.26 -14.63
CA PRO A 563 10.25 -39.89 -13.50
C PRO A 563 11.74 -40.02 -13.74
N LEU A 564 12.54 -39.76 -12.70
CA LEU A 564 13.99 -39.88 -12.71
C LEU A 564 14.45 -40.91 -11.68
N SER A 565 15.49 -41.68 -12.01
CA SER A 565 16.14 -42.59 -11.06
C SER A 565 17.10 -41.85 -10.12
N GLY A 566 17.65 -40.70 -10.55
CA GLY A 566 18.48 -39.81 -9.76
C GLY A 566 18.76 -38.49 -10.48
N ILE A 567 19.27 -37.51 -9.74
CA ILE A 567 19.58 -36.17 -10.25
C ILE A 567 20.83 -35.59 -9.58
N VAL A 568 21.64 -34.86 -10.34
CA VAL A 568 22.77 -34.07 -9.81
C VAL A 568 22.33 -32.62 -9.67
N LEU A 569 22.59 -32.03 -8.51
CA LEU A 569 22.21 -30.66 -8.17
C LEU A 569 23.45 -29.80 -7.90
N GLU A 570 23.30 -28.51 -8.17
CA GLU A 570 24.28 -27.47 -7.84
C GLU A 570 23.69 -26.52 -6.79
N ALA A 571 24.55 -25.96 -5.94
CA ALA A 571 24.12 -25.03 -4.89
C ALA A 571 23.52 -23.75 -5.50
N GLY A 572 22.34 -23.34 -5.03
CA GLY A 572 21.64 -22.14 -5.48
C GLY A 572 21.14 -22.17 -6.94
N LYS A 573 21.29 -23.31 -7.63
CA LYS A 573 20.81 -23.51 -9.00
C LYS A 573 19.43 -24.19 -8.99
N PRO A 574 18.63 -23.98 -10.04
CA PRO A 574 17.30 -24.54 -10.09
C PRO A 574 17.35 -26.02 -10.57
N PHE A 575 16.25 -26.77 -10.46
CA PHE A 575 16.23 -28.21 -10.75
C PHE A 575 16.52 -28.50 -12.23
N PRO A 576 17.57 -29.26 -12.59
CA PRO A 576 17.99 -29.40 -14.00
C PRO A 576 16.86 -29.84 -14.94
N PHE A 577 16.63 -29.05 -15.99
CA PHE A 577 15.60 -29.27 -17.02
C PHE A 577 14.16 -29.38 -16.49
N ASP A 578 13.86 -28.87 -15.29
CA ASP A 578 12.49 -28.77 -14.77
C ASP A 578 11.84 -27.46 -15.22
N ARG A 579 10.68 -27.50 -15.87
CA ARG A 579 9.91 -26.32 -16.30
C ARG A 579 10.75 -25.29 -17.07
N VAL A 580 11.74 -25.76 -17.84
CA VAL A 580 12.60 -24.92 -18.69
C VAL A 580 11.85 -24.38 -19.91
N PHE A 581 10.73 -25.01 -20.27
CA PHE A 581 9.82 -24.54 -21.31
C PHE A 581 8.45 -24.15 -20.75
N ALA A 582 7.78 -23.20 -21.41
CA ALA A 582 6.37 -22.88 -21.17
C ALA A 582 5.71 -22.40 -22.47
N PHE A 583 4.39 -22.51 -22.55
CA PHE A 583 3.62 -21.93 -23.65
C PHE A 583 3.06 -20.58 -23.25
N ALA A 584 3.57 -19.52 -23.85
CA ALA A 584 3.01 -18.19 -23.75
C ALA A 584 1.70 -18.11 -24.56
N ARG A 585 0.68 -17.44 -23.98
CA ARG A 585 -0.59 -17.21 -24.68
C ARG A 585 -0.35 -16.32 -25.92
N PRO A 586 -1.20 -16.43 -26.96
CA PRO A 586 -1.06 -15.58 -28.14
C PRO A 586 -1.17 -14.09 -27.79
N GLY A 587 -0.33 -13.25 -28.41
CA GLY A 587 -0.39 -11.79 -28.29
C GLY A 587 0.11 -11.19 -26.97
N VAL A 588 0.75 -11.98 -26.10
CA VAL A 588 1.34 -11.44 -24.87
C VAL A 588 2.61 -10.61 -25.17
N PRO A 589 2.78 -9.43 -24.57
CA PRO A 589 3.99 -8.61 -24.74
C PRO A 589 5.15 -9.19 -23.90
N MET A 590 5.83 -10.20 -24.46
CA MET A 590 6.97 -10.91 -23.85
C MET A 590 8.12 -11.02 -24.86
N ASP A 591 9.35 -10.91 -24.38
CA ASP A 591 10.53 -11.32 -25.15
C ASP A 591 10.56 -12.86 -25.24
N TYR A 592 10.31 -13.40 -26.43
CA TYR A 592 10.24 -14.84 -26.66
C TYR A 592 11.63 -15.50 -26.74
N ASP A 593 12.68 -14.72 -27.00
CA ASP A 593 14.05 -15.21 -27.15
C ASP A 593 14.78 -15.24 -25.80
N ASN A 594 14.46 -14.28 -24.91
CA ASN A 594 14.95 -14.24 -23.53
C ASN A 594 13.84 -13.92 -22.52
N PRO A 595 12.91 -14.86 -22.28
CA PRO A 595 11.75 -14.63 -21.44
C PRO A 595 12.16 -14.45 -19.97
N LYS A 596 11.93 -13.24 -19.43
CA LYS A 596 11.99 -12.99 -17.99
C LYS A 596 10.81 -13.66 -17.27
N TRP A 597 10.97 -13.90 -15.97
CA TRP A 597 9.87 -14.40 -15.14
C TRP A 597 8.66 -13.46 -15.25
N ALA A 598 7.47 -14.05 -15.40
CA ALA A 598 6.21 -13.32 -15.44
C ALA A 598 5.12 -14.09 -14.69
N LYS A 599 4.06 -13.37 -14.30
CA LYS A 599 2.91 -13.97 -13.63
C LYS A 599 2.23 -15.03 -14.50
N LYS A 600 1.75 -16.10 -13.86
CA LYS A 600 1.18 -17.30 -14.50
C LYS A 600 0.09 -17.02 -15.55
N GLY A 601 -0.65 -15.91 -15.43
CA GLY A 601 -1.69 -15.51 -16.38
C GLY A 601 -1.22 -15.27 -17.82
N LEU A 602 0.09 -15.05 -18.06
CA LEU A 602 0.64 -14.91 -19.42
C LEU A 602 0.87 -16.24 -20.14
N PHE A 603 0.83 -17.36 -19.41
CA PHE A 603 1.09 -18.69 -19.93
C PHE A 603 -0.21 -19.50 -20.05
N ILE A 604 -0.20 -20.54 -20.88
CA ILE A 604 -1.23 -21.57 -20.80
C ILE A 604 -1.08 -22.26 -19.43
N MET A 605 -2.18 -22.34 -18.70
CA MET A 605 -2.19 -22.88 -17.34
C MET A 605 -2.99 -24.17 -17.33
N LEU A 606 -2.38 -25.25 -16.83
CA LEU A 606 -3.06 -26.56 -16.62
C LEU A 606 -4.37 -26.41 -15.85
N MET A 607 -4.39 -25.46 -14.91
CA MET A 607 -5.56 -25.21 -14.09
C MET A 607 -6.70 -24.48 -14.80
N LEU A 608 -6.53 -24.05 -16.05
CA LEU A 608 -7.61 -23.57 -16.92
C LEU A 608 -7.84 -24.55 -18.09
N GLU A 609 -6.79 -25.28 -18.51
CA GLU A 609 -6.78 -26.15 -19.68
C GLU A 609 -6.38 -27.58 -19.29
N GLU A 610 -7.35 -28.37 -18.81
CA GLU A 610 -7.11 -29.71 -18.27
C GLU A 610 -6.63 -30.72 -19.33
N ALA A 611 -6.92 -30.45 -20.62
CA ALA A 611 -6.42 -31.23 -21.75
C ALA A 611 -4.88 -31.33 -21.80
N LEU A 612 -4.16 -30.40 -21.15
CA LEU A 612 -2.70 -30.51 -21.02
C LEU A 612 -2.25 -31.75 -20.23
N ALA A 613 -3.10 -32.31 -19.36
CA ALA A 613 -2.81 -33.51 -18.58
C ALA A 613 -3.18 -34.83 -19.30
N SER A 614 -3.86 -34.80 -20.46
CA SER A 614 -4.22 -36.02 -21.18
C SER A 614 -3.05 -36.68 -21.91
N VAL A 615 -1.91 -35.98 -22.02
CA VAL A 615 -0.75 -36.44 -22.79
C VAL A 615 0.47 -36.66 -21.90
N GLN A 616 1.25 -37.68 -22.22
CA GLN A 616 2.53 -37.97 -21.60
C GLN A 616 3.67 -37.38 -22.42
N THR A 617 4.62 -36.73 -21.77
CA THR A 617 5.74 -36.02 -22.39
C THR A 617 7.07 -36.43 -21.77
N SER A 618 8.11 -36.50 -22.61
CA SER A 618 9.49 -36.76 -22.20
C SER A 618 10.45 -35.93 -23.05
N LEU A 619 11.49 -35.37 -22.41
CA LEU A 619 12.50 -34.55 -23.07
C LEU A 619 13.88 -35.21 -22.97
N ASP A 620 14.53 -35.41 -24.11
CA ASP A 620 15.97 -35.70 -24.12
C ASP A 620 16.75 -34.39 -23.85
N PRO A 621 17.49 -34.29 -22.73
CA PRO A 621 18.20 -33.05 -22.37
C PRO A 621 19.37 -32.72 -23.30
N ASP A 622 19.96 -33.70 -23.98
CA ASP A 622 21.14 -33.50 -24.83
C ASP A 622 20.75 -33.00 -26.23
N THR A 623 19.68 -33.56 -26.79
CA THR A 623 19.21 -33.23 -28.14
C THR A 623 18.04 -32.24 -28.16
N LEU A 624 17.41 -32.00 -27.01
CA LEU A 624 16.14 -31.26 -26.87
C LEU A 624 15.00 -31.85 -27.72
N LEU A 625 15.03 -33.17 -27.92
CA LEU A 625 13.96 -33.89 -28.60
C LEU A 625 12.78 -34.13 -27.64
N MET A 626 11.63 -33.54 -27.96
CA MET A 626 10.39 -33.73 -27.21
C MET A 626 9.56 -34.85 -27.83
N THR A 627 9.15 -35.83 -27.01
CA THR A 627 8.22 -36.89 -27.42
C THR A 627 6.91 -36.74 -26.66
N VAL A 628 5.79 -36.81 -27.39
CA VAL A 628 4.43 -36.79 -26.82
C VAL A 628 3.73 -38.11 -27.11
N LYS A 629 3.13 -38.71 -26.09
CA LYS A 629 2.37 -39.96 -26.15
C LYS A 629 0.95 -39.78 -25.60
N ASP A 630 0.01 -40.48 -26.21
CA ASP A 630 -1.37 -40.63 -25.73
C ASP A 630 -1.70 -42.13 -25.69
N GLY A 631 -2.18 -42.62 -24.54
CA GLY A 631 -2.43 -44.05 -24.33
C GLY A 631 -1.23 -44.97 -24.61
N GLY A 632 0.01 -44.47 -24.46
CA GLY A 632 1.24 -45.20 -24.76
C GLY A 632 1.70 -45.16 -26.24
N ARG A 633 0.88 -44.62 -27.16
CA ARG A 633 1.24 -44.42 -28.57
C ARG A 633 1.90 -43.06 -28.76
N THR A 634 3.04 -43.03 -29.45
CA THR A 634 3.70 -41.77 -29.83
C THR A 634 2.86 -41.04 -30.89
N ILE A 635 2.47 -39.80 -30.59
CA ILE A 635 1.65 -38.95 -31.46
C ILE A 635 2.43 -37.74 -32.01
N LEU A 636 3.54 -37.35 -31.38
CA LEU A 636 4.42 -36.29 -31.86
C LEU A 636 5.87 -36.54 -31.41
N THR A 637 6.82 -36.21 -32.29
CA THR A 637 8.24 -36.09 -31.97
C THR A 637 8.78 -34.81 -32.58
N ALA A 638 9.22 -33.85 -31.76
CA ALA A 638 9.58 -32.51 -32.20
C ALA A 638 10.93 -32.06 -31.62
N GLY A 639 11.83 -31.58 -32.47
CA GLY A 639 13.14 -31.06 -32.07
C GLY A 639 13.07 -29.61 -31.59
N LEU A 640 13.06 -29.39 -30.27
CA LEU A 640 12.87 -28.04 -29.68
C LEU A 640 14.09 -27.13 -29.81
N ALA A 641 15.23 -27.65 -30.29
CA ALA A 641 16.39 -26.85 -30.67
C ALA A 641 16.16 -26.05 -31.97
N THR A 642 15.22 -26.48 -32.83
CA THR A 642 14.99 -25.90 -34.17
C THR A 642 13.71 -25.08 -34.22
N PRO A 643 13.63 -24.00 -35.02
CA PRO A 643 12.39 -23.25 -35.21
C PRO A 643 11.22 -24.11 -35.71
N ASP A 644 11.46 -25.00 -36.68
CA ASP A 644 10.42 -25.85 -37.27
C ASP A 644 9.83 -26.83 -36.25
N GLY A 645 10.69 -27.51 -35.47
CA GLY A 645 10.23 -28.41 -34.41
C GLY A 645 9.46 -27.67 -33.30
N ARG A 646 9.82 -26.42 -32.99
CA ARG A 646 9.03 -25.60 -32.06
C ARG A 646 7.65 -25.27 -32.63
N VAL A 647 7.57 -24.88 -33.91
CA VAL A 647 6.30 -24.56 -34.59
C VAL A 647 5.37 -25.78 -34.63
N GLU A 648 5.92 -26.97 -34.88
CA GLU A 648 5.16 -28.22 -34.87
C GLU A 648 4.57 -28.50 -33.48
N PHE A 649 5.36 -28.32 -32.42
CA PHE A 649 4.89 -28.51 -31.05
C PHE A 649 3.86 -27.44 -30.63
N GLU A 650 4.03 -26.18 -31.04
CA GLU A 650 3.05 -25.11 -30.84
C GLU A 650 1.71 -25.42 -31.52
N ALA A 651 1.74 -25.95 -32.76
CA ALA A 651 0.54 -26.33 -33.49
C ALA A 651 -0.20 -27.49 -32.83
N PHE A 652 0.54 -28.48 -32.32
CA PHE A 652 -0.02 -29.58 -31.53
C PHE A 652 -0.75 -29.07 -30.28
N VAL A 653 -0.12 -28.17 -29.50
CA VAL A 653 -0.76 -27.62 -28.29
C VAL A 653 -1.99 -26.78 -28.61
N ARG A 654 -2.02 -26.06 -29.74
CA ARG A 654 -3.24 -25.38 -30.21
C ARG A 654 -4.38 -26.36 -30.52
N GLN A 655 -4.08 -27.55 -31.03
CA GLN A 655 -5.10 -28.58 -31.26
C GLN A 655 -5.58 -29.19 -29.94
N LEU A 656 -4.65 -29.41 -28.99
CA LEU A 656 -4.95 -29.94 -27.67
C LEU A 656 -5.81 -28.98 -26.83
N VAL A 657 -5.65 -27.67 -27.03
CA VAL A 657 -6.34 -26.61 -26.28
C VAL A 657 -7.22 -25.77 -27.22
N PRO A 658 -8.44 -26.24 -27.57
CA PRO A 658 -9.29 -25.61 -28.59
C PRO A 658 -9.83 -24.23 -28.19
N THR A 659 -9.80 -23.88 -26.91
CA THR A 659 -10.19 -22.58 -26.33
C THR A 659 -9.25 -21.44 -26.72
N LEU A 660 -8.04 -21.74 -27.19
CA LEU A 660 -7.10 -20.71 -27.64
C LEU A 660 -7.56 -20.08 -28.96
N ARG A 661 -7.60 -18.75 -29.01
CA ARG A 661 -7.99 -18.02 -30.23
C ARG A 661 -6.96 -18.20 -31.36
N ASP A 662 -5.68 -18.30 -31.03
CA ASP A 662 -4.55 -18.39 -31.97
C ASP A 662 -3.46 -19.33 -31.42
N ARG A 663 -2.41 -19.62 -32.21
CA ARG A 663 -1.31 -20.51 -31.85
C ARG A 663 -0.48 -19.91 -30.70
N PRO A 664 -0.20 -20.68 -29.63
CA PRO A 664 0.68 -20.22 -28.56
C PRO A 664 2.14 -20.16 -29.02
N ARG A 665 3.00 -19.54 -28.21
CA ARG A 665 4.45 -19.50 -28.47
C ARG A 665 5.22 -20.26 -27.41
N LEU A 666 6.08 -21.18 -27.83
CA LEU A 666 6.95 -21.92 -26.93
C LEU A 666 8.14 -21.04 -26.54
N VAL A 667 8.28 -20.78 -25.24
CA VAL A 667 9.39 -20.02 -24.67
C VAL A 667 10.31 -20.91 -23.85
N ARG A 668 11.60 -20.58 -23.82
CA ARG A 668 12.63 -21.31 -23.07
C ARG A 668 13.35 -20.38 -22.10
N SER A 669 13.47 -20.78 -20.84
CA SER A 669 14.35 -20.10 -19.88
C SER A 669 15.76 -20.68 -19.97
N LEU A 670 16.78 -19.81 -20.11
CA LEU A 670 18.19 -20.21 -20.21
C LEU A 670 18.86 -20.37 -18.84
N ASP A 671 18.53 -19.48 -17.89
CA ASP A 671 19.15 -19.40 -16.56
C ASP A 671 18.18 -19.73 -15.40
N GLY A 672 16.96 -20.19 -15.71
CA GLY A 672 15.89 -20.40 -14.72
C GLY A 672 14.79 -21.35 -15.20
N HIS A 673 13.62 -21.28 -14.54
CA HIS A 673 12.45 -22.10 -14.83
C HIS A 673 11.15 -21.29 -14.72
N PHE A 674 10.10 -21.73 -15.41
CA PHE A 674 8.79 -21.08 -15.37
C PHE A 674 7.97 -21.50 -14.14
N MET A 675 8.34 -20.95 -12.98
CA MET A 675 7.65 -21.14 -11.69
C MET A 675 6.59 -20.06 -11.41
N ASP A 676 5.73 -20.28 -10.42
CA ASP A 676 4.68 -19.31 -10.03
C ASP A 676 5.22 -18.12 -9.21
N LYS A 677 6.47 -18.21 -8.76
CA LYS A 677 7.24 -17.15 -8.09
C LYS A 677 8.64 -17.07 -8.76
N PRO A 678 9.34 -15.93 -8.71
CA PRO A 678 10.56 -15.67 -9.49
C PRO A 678 11.84 -16.37 -8.97
N ASP A 679 11.74 -17.21 -7.95
CA ASP A 679 12.88 -17.79 -7.24
C ASP A 679 13.14 -19.27 -7.58
N ASN A 680 14.42 -19.65 -7.49
CA ASN A 680 14.94 -20.96 -7.86
C ASN A 680 14.75 -22.00 -6.73
N VAL A 681 13.50 -22.24 -6.35
CA VAL A 681 13.16 -23.19 -5.28
C VAL A 681 12.79 -24.57 -5.85
N LEU A 682 13.20 -25.62 -5.14
CA LEU A 682 12.81 -27.01 -5.39
C LEU A 682 11.63 -27.36 -4.48
N SER A 683 10.85 -28.37 -4.83
CA SER A 683 9.64 -28.72 -4.07
C SER A 683 9.66 -30.14 -3.52
N MET A 684 9.20 -30.31 -2.28
CA MET A 684 9.11 -31.60 -1.61
C MET A 684 7.70 -31.85 -1.06
N ILE A 685 7.23 -33.09 -1.23
CA ILE A 685 5.98 -33.60 -0.66
C ILE A 685 6.27 -34.79 0.25
N ASN A 686 5.65 -34.76 1.43
CA ASN A 686 5.57 -35.89 2.34
C ASN A 686 4.34 -36.74 1.99
N LEU A 687 4.58 -37.99 1.59
CA LEU A 687 3.51 -38.92 1.21
C LEU A 687 2.60 -39.29 2.38
N GLU A 688 3.10 -39.24 3.62
CA GLU A 688 2.28 -39.51 4.79
C GLU A 688 1.28 -38.38 5.08
N THR A 689 1.65 -37.13 4.77
CA THR A 689 0.70 -36.01 4.77
C THR A 689 -0.43 -36.24 3.76
N VAL A 690 -0.11 -36.76 2.58
CA VAL A 690 -1.12 -37.06 1.54
C VAL A 690 -2.06 -38.18 2.01
N ARG A 691 -1.53 -39.28 2.57
CA ARG A 691 -2.35 -40.37 3.13
C ARG A 691 -3.25 -39.91 4.28
N ALA A 692 -2.76 -39.01 5.13
CA ALA A 692 -3.58 -38.42 6.19
C ALA A 692 -4.76 -37.62 5.62
N LEU A 693 -4.55 -36.88 4.53
CA LEU A 693 -5.64 -36.16 3.84
C LEU A 693 -6.62 -37.10 3.14
N GLU A 694 -6.15 -38.19 2.53
CA GLU A 694 -7.04 -39.22 1.95
C GLU A 694 -7.96 -39.82 3.01
N ALA A 695 -7.40 -40.13 4.19
CA ALA A 695 -8.16 -40.65 5.32
C ALA A 695 -9.17 -39.62 5.87
N GLU A 696 -8.78 -38.35 5.94
CA GLU A 696 -9.64 -37.27 6.44
C GLU A 696 -10.78 -36.93 5.48
N TRP A 697 -10.51 -36.91 4.17
CA TRP A 697 -11.49 -36.48 3.16
C TRP A 697 -12.30 -37.63 2.55
N GLY A 698 -11.89 -38.88 2.77
CA GLY A 698 -12.64 -40.07 2.39
C GLY A 698 -12.59 -40.41 0.90
N TYR A 699 -11.57 -39.93 0.17
CA TYR A 699 -11.34 -40.27 -1.24
C TYR A 699 -9.84 -40.29 -1.57
N PRO A 700 -9.41 -41.09 -2.57
CA PRO A 700 -8.00 -41.19 -2.95
C PRO A 700 -7.48 -39.91 -3.60
N ILE A 701 -6.22 -39.58 -3.35
CA ILE A 701 -5.52 -38.38 -3.82
C ILE A 701 -4.21 -38.83 -4.47
N ASP A 702 -4.14 -38.73 -5.79
CA ASP A 702 -2.88 -38.96 -6.51
C ASP A 702 -1.80 -37.93 -6.09
N PRO A 703 -0.64 -38.35 -5.51
CA PRO A 703 0.41 -37.43 -5.08
C PRO A 703 1.03 -36.60 -6.21
N LEU A 704 0.95 -37.05 -7.47
CA LEU A 704 1.50 -36.32 -8.62
C LEU A 704 0.70 -35.05 -8.95
N ARG A 705 -0.50 -34.87 -8.39
CA ARG A 705 -1.25 -33.60 -8.41
C ARG A 705 -0.43 -32.42 -7.88
N PHE A 706 0.43 -32.68 -6.89
CA PHE A 706 1.22 -31.64 -6.23
C PHE A 706 2.47 -31.22 -7.01
N ARG A 707 2.77 -31.94 -8.10
CA ARG A 707 3.83 -31.61 -9.05
C ARG A 707 5.19 -31.28 -8.39
N ALA A 708 5.55 -32.06 -7.37
CA ALA A 708 6.76 -31.82 -6.59
C ALA A 708 8.00 -32.46 -7.26
N ASN A 709 9.19 -31.95 -6.95
CA ASN A 709 10.42 -32.56 -7.45
C ASN A 709 10.79 -33.80 -6.64
N PHE A 710 10.60 -33.75 -5.32
CA PHE A 710 10.90 -34.85 -4.40
C PHE A 710 9.66 -35.33 -3.67
N TYR A 711 9.49 -36.65 -3.61
CA TYR A 711 8.47 -37.32 -2.82
C TYR A 711 9.17 -38.18 -1.78
N VAL A 712 8.88 -37.92 -0.51
CA VAL A 712 9.52 -38.59 0.62
C VAL A 712 8.49 -39.34 1.46
N ASP A 713 8.95 -40.37 2.16
CA ASP A 713 8.11 -41.29 2.93
C ASP A 713 8.78 -41.63 4.27
N GLY A 714 8.00 -42.15 5.23
CA GLY A 714 8.46 -42.47 6.58
C GLY A 714 8.49 -41.30 7.56
N LEU A 715 7.90 -40.15 7.22
CA LEU A 715 7.71 -39.00 8.11
C LEU A 715 6.34 -39.06 8.79
N ARG A 716 6.16 -38.35 9.90
CA ARG A 716 4.83 -38.08 10.45
C ARG A 716 4.08 -37.11 9.52
N PRO A 717 2.73 -37.15 9.46
CA PRO A 717 1.96 -36.15 8.73
C PRO A 717 2.36 -34.73 9.14
N TRP A 718 2.56 -33.86 8.14
CA TRP A 718 2.93 -32.44 8.27
C TRP A 718 4.32 -32.14 8.85
N GLN A 719 5.13 -33.14 9.17
CA GLN A 719 6.44 -32.95 9.80
C GLN A 719 7.40 -32.07 8.98
N GLU A 720 7.26 -32.04 7.66
CA GLU A 720 8.06 -31.19 6.77
C GLU A 720 7.92 -29.69 7.09
N ASN A 721 6.79 -29.28 7.67
CA ASN A 721 6.55 -27.89 8.06
C ASN A 721 7.36 -27.47 9.29
N ASP A 722 7.76 -28.41 10.14
CA ASP A 722 8.55 -28.15 11.34
C ASP A 722 10.00 -27.77 10.98
N TRP A 723 10.42 -28.05 9.75
CA TRP A 723 11.79 -27.84 9.30
C TRP A 723 12.01 -26.49 8.65
N ILE A 724 11.00 -25.64 8.52
CA ILE A 724 11.14 -24.30 7.92
C ILE A 724 12.24 -23.52 8.64
N GLY A 725 13.22 -23.05 7.89
CA GLY A 725 14.38 -22.38 8.47
C GLY A 725 15.42 -23.34 9.08
N SER A 726 15.41 -24.61 8.69
CA SER A 726 16.42 -25.60 9.07
C SER A 726 17.03 -26.25 7.82
N ASP A 727 18.18 -26.89 8.01
CA ASP A 727 18.88 -27.61 6.94
C ASP A 727 18.60 -29.11 7.07
N ILE A 728 18.26 -29.76 5.96
CA ILE A 728 17.99 -31.20 5.86
C ILE A 728 18.92 -31.82 4.83
N ARG A 729 19.17 -33.13 4.92
CA ARG A 729 19.99 -33.85 3.93
C ARG A 729 19.17 -34.90 3.20
N LEU A 730 19.15 -34.85 1.87
CA LEU A 730 18.63 -35.92 1.00
C LEU A 730 19.78 -36.43 0.16
N GLY A 731 20.15 -37.71 0.34
CA GLY A 731 21.35 -38.26 -0.29
C GLY A 731 22.59 -37.45 0.06
N ASP A 732 23.34 -37.00 -0.96
CA ASP A 732 24.57 -36.21 -0.78
C ASP A 732 24.31 -34.69 -0.67
N VAL A 733 23.06 -34.25 -0.79
CA VAL A 733 22.71 -32.82 -0.92
C VAL A 733 22.11 -32.28 0.37
N VAL A 734 22.64 -31.14 0.82
CA VAL A 734 22.07 -30.35 1.92
C VAL A 734 21.13 -29.31 1.36
N PHE A 735 19.91 -29.26 1.89
CA PHE A 735 18.87 -28.31 1.52
C PHE A 735 18.51 -27.44 2.70
N ARG A 736 18.37 -26.14 2.45
CA ARG A 736 17.63 -25.24 3.33
C ARG A 736 16.14 -25.41 3.06
N VAL A 737 15.34 -25.74 4.08
CA VAL A 737 13.88 -25.67 3.96
C VAL A 737 13.48 -24.21 4.09
N ASP A 738 12.94 -23.65 3.00
CA ASP A 738 12.73 -22.21 2.87
C ASP A 738 11.38 -21.78 3.45
N ARG A 739 10.28 -22.36 2.95
CA ARG A 739 8.91 -21.99 3.33
C ARG A 739 7.90 -23.06 2.94
N ARG A 740 6.67 -22.94 3.44
CA ARG A 740 5.53 -23.77 3.02
C ARG A 740 5.17 -23.53 1.55
N ASN A 741 4.67 -24.58 0.90
CA ASN A 741 4.26 -24.51 -0.50
C ASN A 741 2.73 -24.37 -0.65
N GLY A 742 2.28 -23.16 -0.96
CA GLY A 742 0.87 -22.85 -1.24
C GLY A 742 0.39 -23.45 -2.56
N ARG A 743 -0.69 -24.23 -2.52
CA ARG A 743 -1.21 -24.96 -3.69
C ARG A 743 -2.21 -24.12 -4.49
N CYS A 744 -2.14 -24.24 -5.82
CA CYS A 744 -3.01 -23.57 -6.78
C CYS A 744 -3.96 -24.57 -7.46
N GLY A 745 -4.91 -24.08 -8.25
CA GLY A 745 -5.92 -24.94 -8.90
C GLY A 745 -5.36 -26.01 -9.86
N ALA A 746 -4.05 -26.04 -10.14
CA ALA A 746 -3.44 -27.13 -10.90
C ALA A 746 -3.58 -28.49 -10.18
N THR A 747 -3.64 -28.50 -8.84
CA THR A 747 -3.82 -29.72 -8.06
C THR A 747 -5.22 -30.33 -8.22
N ASN A 748 -6.16 -29.56 -8.77
CA ASN A 748 -7.54 -30.00 -8.99
C ASN A 748 -7.65 -30.93 -10.21
N VAL A 749 -6.65 -30.93 -11.09
CA VAL A 749 -6.60 -31.80 -12.27
C VAL A 749 -5.91 -33.11 -11.92
N ASN A 750 -6.58 -34.21 -12.22
CA ASN A 750 -6.04 -35.55 -12.03
C ASN A 750 -4.95 -35.84 -13.09
N PRO A 751 -3.73 -36.20 -12.69
CA PRO A 751 -2.64 -36.43 -13.64
C PRO A 751 -2.80 -37.71 -14.45
N ALA A 752 -3.64 -38.66 -14.02
CA ALA A 752 -3.87 -39.92 -14.73
C ALA A 752 -5.04 -39.80 -15.74
N THR A 753 -6.10 -39.09 -15.38
CA THR A 753 -7.32 -38.99 -16.20
C THR A 753 -7.46 -37.66 -16.95
N GLY A 754 -6.71 -36.64 -16.56
CA GLY A 754 -6.86 -35.28 -17.08
C GLY A 754 -8.14 -34.58 -16.63
N ALA A 755 -8.96 -35.18 -15.76
CA ALA A 755 -10.21 -34.60 -15.30
C ALA A 755 -10.00 -33.69 -14.08
N ARG A 756 -10.69 -32.54 -14.04
CA ARG A 756 -10.86 -31.77 -12.80
C ARG A 756 -11.90 -32.42 -11.89
N ASP A 757 -11.43 -33.18 -10.91
CA ASP A 757 -12.27 -34.00 -10.04
C ASP A 757 -12.27 -33.56 -8.56
N LEU A 758 -11.35 -32.68 -8.16
CA LEU A 758 -11.20 -32.22 -6.77
C LEU A 758 -11.03 -30.69 -6.66
N ASP A 759 -11.24 -30.11 -5.47
CA ASP A 759 -10.88 -28.73 -5.16
C ASP A 759 -9.94 -28.63 -3.94
N ILE A 760 -8.70 -29.10 -4.13
CA ILE A 760 -7.73 -29.25 -3.05
C ILE A 760 -7.43 -27.91 -2.34
N PRO A 761 -7.16 -26.78 -3.02
CA PRO A 761 -6.87 -25.52 -2.34
C PRO A 761 -8.05 -25.00 -1.52
N ALA A 762 -9.29 -25.19 -1.98
CA ALA A 762 -10.47 -24.82 -1.19
C ALA A 762 -10.65 -25.74 0.02
N SER A 763 -10.50 -27.06 -0.16
CA SER A 763 -10.58 -28.04 0.93
C SER A 763 -9.52 -27.79 2.02
N LEU A 764 -8.27 -27.50 1.62
CA LEU A 764 -7.21 -27.14 2.56
C LEU A 764 -7.56 -25.87 3.36
N ARG A 765 -8.08 -24.83 2.69
CA ARG A 765 -8.50 -23.60 3.38
C ARG A 765 -9.65 -23.83 4.34
N ALA A 766 -10.60 -24.69 3.99
CA ALA A 766 -11.75 -25.03 4.83
C ALA A 766 -11.31 -25.79 6.08
N ALA A 767 -10.43 -26.79 5.94
CA ALA A 767 -9.99 -27.63 7.05
C ALA A 767 -8.90 -26.96 7.93
N PHE A 768 -7.95 -26.24 7.31
CA PHE A 768 -6.73 -25.76 7.99
C PHE A 768 -6.54 -24.24 7.98
N GLY A 769 -7.43 -23.47 7.34
CA GLY A 769 -7.32 -22.01 7.23
C GLY A 769 -6.23 -21.51 6.27
N HIS A 770 -5.52 -22.41 5.58
CA HIS A 770 -4.50 -22.09 4.57
C HIS A 770 -4.55 -23.08 3.40
N LYS A 771 -3.86 -22.78 2.29
CA LYS A 771 -3.78 -23.68 1.11
C LYS A 771 -2.43 -24.40 0.96
N ASP A 772 -1.62 -24.39 2.00
CA ASP A 772 -0.27 -24.94 1.98
C ASP A 772 -0.24 -26.47 2.13
N LEU A 773 0.62 -27.13 1.36
CA LEU A 773 0.94 -28.56 1.46
C LEU A 773 2.37 -28.79 0.99
N GLY A 774 3.23 -29.43 1.77
CA GLY A 774 4.64 -29.60 1.44
C GLY A 774 5.45 -28.29 1.53
N VAL A 775 6.73 -28.37 1.14
CA VAL A 775 7.71 -27.28 1.35
C VAL A 775 8.54 -26.96 0.12
N TYR A 776 9.06 -25.73 0.08
CA TYR A 776 10.10 -25.31 -0.85
C TYR A 776 11.49 -25.49 -0.23
N LEU A 777 12.45 -25.92 -1.04
CA LEU A 777 13.83 -26.21 -0.68
C LEU A 777 14.79 -25.36 -1.51
N VAL A 778 15.94 -25.01 -0.93
CA VAL A 778 17.07 -24.40 -1.65
C VAL A 778 18.30 -25.27 -1.45
N ALA A 779 18.90 -25.76 -2.54
CA ALA A 779 20.14 -26.54 -2.48
C ALA A 779 21.29 -25.67 -1.96
N ARG A 780 21.94 -26.08 -0.88
CA ARG A 780 23.09 -25.39 -0.24
C ARG A 780 24.42 -26.01 -0.64
N SER A 781 24.43 -27.29 -1.01
CA SER A 781 25.59 -28.00 -1.54
C SER A 781 25.29 -28.57 -2.92
N ALA A 782 26.34 -28.84 -3.68
CA ALA A 782 26.24 -29.70 -4.86
C ALA A 782 26.28 -31.17 -4.43
N GLY A 783 25.66 -32.06 -5.21
CA GLY A 783 25.65 -33.49 -4.93
C GLY A 783 24.60 -34.24 -5.75
N LYS A 784 24.47 -35.54 -5.48
CA LYS A 784 23.51 -36.41 -6.15
C LYS A 784 22.41 -36.86 -5.19
N VAL A 785 21.19 -36.93 -5.69
CA VAL A 785 20.05 -37.56 -5.02
C VAL A 785 19.52 -38.68 -5.89
N VAL A 786 19.34 -39.87 -5.33
CA VAL A 786 18.85 -41.08 -5.99
C VAL A 786 17.58 -41.56 -5.29
N VAL A 787 16.66 -42.17 -6.05
CA VAL A 787 15.49 -42.82 -5.45
C VAL A 787 15.95 -43.93 -4.50
N GLY A 788 15.45 -43.89 -3.26
CA GLY A 788 15.83 -44.80 -2.18
C GLY A 788 16.81 -44.20 -1.16
N ASP A 789 17.39 -43.02 -1.45
CA ASP A 789 18.31 -42.33 -0.54
C ASP A 789 17.65 -41.98 0.80
N PRO A 790 18.42 -42.01 1.90
CA PRO A 790 17.92 -41.61 3.21
C PRO A 790 17.65 -40.10 3.26
N LEU A 791 16.60 -39.74 3.98
CA LEU A 791 16.31 -38.38 4.40
C LEU A 791 16.76 -38.21 5.85
N SER A 792 17.71 -37.31 6.09
CA SER A 792 18.16 -36.95 7.44
C SER A 792 17.52 -35.63 7.87
N PRO A 793 16.78 -35.61 9.00
CA PRO A 793 16.24 -34.37 9.56
C PRO A 793 17.37 -33.45 10.07
N PRO A 794 17.07 -32.20 10.44
CA PRO A 794 18.06 -31.28 10.97
C PRO A 794 18.76 -31.87 12.21
N GLN A 795 20.09 -31.87 12.24
CA GLN A 795 20.83 -32.18 13.47
C GLN A 795 20.76 -30.96 14.40
N HIS A 796 20.29 -31.16 15.63
CA HIS A 796 20.37 -30.14 16.66
C HIS A 796 21.82 -30.00 17.13
N ASP A 797 22.49 -28.90 16.77
CA ASP A 797 23.69 -28.45 17.47
C ASP A 797 23.25 -27.81 18.80
N ASP A 798 23.44 -28.54 19.89
CA ASP A 798 23.43 -27.99 21.25
C ASP A 798 24.68 -27.12 21.43
N ASP A 799 24.63 -25.85 20.99
CA ASP A 799 25.42 -24.72 21.55
C ASP A 799 25.15 -23.40 20.78
N ALA A 800 23.93 -22.89 20.91
CA ALA A 800 23.64 -21.46 20.81
C ALA A 800 22.38 -21.16 21.62
N VAL A 801 22.56 -20.74 22.87
CA VAL A 801 21.48 -20.27 23.74
C VAL A 801 20.90 -18.96 23.19
N GLY A 802 19.98 -19.11 22.25
CA GLY A 802 18.80 -18.27 22.08
C GLY A 802 17.62 -19.22 22.21
N SER A 803 16.82 -19.07 23.27
CA SER A 803 15.81 -20.06 23.68
C SER A 803 14.99 -20.59 22.51
N PRO A 804 14.86 -21.93 22.38
CA PRO A 804 14.14 -22.54 21.28
C PRO A 804 12.66 -22.13 21.37
N ALA A 805 12.13 -21.58 20.28
CA ALA A 805 10.70 -21.56 20.07
C ALA A 805 10.22 -23.01 20.14
N LYS A 806 9.50 -23.35 21.21
CA LYS A 806 8.91 -24.67 21.37
C LYS A 806 8.04 -24.98 20.15
N PRO A 807 8.01 -26.24 19.69
CA PRO A 807 7.17 -26.65 18.58
C PRO A 807 5.71 -26.31 18.93
N VAL A 808 5.03 -25.60 18.04
CA VAL A 808 3.57 -25.58 18.03
C VAL A 808 3.16 -26.95 17.54
N THR A 809 3.23 -27.94 18.42
CA THR A 809 2.38 -29.11 18.32
C THR A 809 0.96 -28.58 18.22
N ALA A 810 0.28 -28.88 17.12
CA ALA A 810 -1.15 -29.12 17.17
C ALA A 810 -1.36 -30.32 18.11
N ASN A 811 -1.18 -30.10 19.41
CA ASN A 811 -1.97 -30.85 20.36
C ASN A 811 -3.40 -30.44 20.02
N ALA A 812 -4.21 -31.40 19.63
CA ALA A 812 -5.64 -31.23 19.64
C ALA A 812 -5.99 -30.56 20.98
N SER A 813 -6.37 -29.29 20.90
CA SER A 813 -6.91 -28.55 22.04
C SER A 813 -8.03 -29.41 22.60
N ALA A 814 -8.03 -29.62 23.93
CA ALA A 814 -9.11 -30.34 24.59
C ALA A 814 -10.45 -29.78 24.09
N PRO A 815 -11.37 -30.61 23.57
CA PRO A 815 -12.63 -30.14 23.01
C PRO A 815 -13.37 -29.30 24.06
N GLY A 816 -13.55 -28.00 23.79
CA GLY A 816 -14.28 -27.08 24.67
C GLY A 816 -13.58 -25.78 25.08
N THR A 817 -12.32 -25.53 24.69
CA THR A 817 -11.64 -24.26 25.04
C THR A 817 -12.07 -23.09 24.13
N PRO A 818 -12.46 -21.93 24.69
CA PRO A 818 -12.90 -20.78 23.89
C PRO A 818 -11.76 -20.22 23.04
N ARG A 819 -12.02 -20.06 21.74
CA ARG A 819 -11.07 -19.46 20.78
C ARG A 819 -11.68 -18.18 20.23
N HIS A 820 -10.83 -17.20 19.91
CA HIS A 820 -11.25 -15.92 19.37
C HIS A 820 -10.49 -15.60 18.08
N ILE A 821 -11.20 -15.35 17.00
CA ILE A 821 -10.62 -15.06 15.69
C ILE A 821 -10.66 -13.57 15.39
N CYS A 822 -9.50 -13.02 15.01
CA CYS A 822 -9.35 -11.66 14.55
C CYS A 822 -10.12 -11.46 13.24
N ARG A 823 -11.08 -10.54 13.20
CA ARG A 823 -11.77 -10.17 11.96
C ARG A 823 -10.85 -9.46 10.96
N GLY A 824 -9.67 -9.02 11.40
CA GLY A 824 -8.64 -8.32 10.64
C GLY A 824 -7.88 -9.23 9.68
N CYS A 825 -7.23 -10.25 10.24
CA CYS A 825 -6.26 -11.10 9.57
C CYS A 825 -6.49 -12.59 9.81
N TYR A 826 -7.56 -12.98 10.50
CA TYR A 826 -7.89 -14.36 10.85
C TYR A 826 -6.93 -15.02 11.85
N TYR A 827 -6.04 -14.26 12.48
CA TYR A 827 -5.29 -14.72 13.65
C TYR A 827 -6.25 -15.27 14.72
N ILE A 828 -5.99 -16.46 15.22
CA ILE A 828 -6.78 -17.10 16.27
C ILE A 828 -6.01 -16.96 17.58
N TYR A 829 -6.59 -16.21 18.52
CA TYR A 829 -6.20 -16.25 19.90
C TYR A 829 -6.84 -17.48 20.56
N ASP A 830 -6.00 -18.33 21.15
CA ASP A 830 -6.41 -19.51 21.89
C ASP A 830 -6.13 -19.29 23.37
N GLU A 831 -7.19 -19.28 24.19
CA GLU A 831 -7.11 -19.06 25.64
C GLU A 831 -6.20 -20.09 26.31
N ALA A 832 -6.09 -21.31 25.77
CA ALA A 832 -5.19 -22.33 26.32
C ALA A 832 -3.71 -21.96 26.15
N HIS A 833 -3.38 -21.19 25.12
CA HIS A 833 -2.01 -20.86 24.75
C HIS A 833 -1.58 -19.46 25.22
N GLY A 834 -2.53 -18.55 25.43
CA GLY A 834 -2.22 -17.16 25.74
C GLY A 834 -1.43 -16.48 24.61
N TYR A 835 -0.71 -15.41 24.93
CA TYR A 835 0.21 -14.75 24.00
C TYR A 835 1.42 -14.17 24.75
N VAL A 836 2.35 -15.06 25.09
CA VAL A 836 3.56 -14.80 25.90
C VAL A 836 4.41 -13.61 25.41
N PRO A 837 4.57 -13.33 24.10
CA PRO A 837 5.32 -12.16 23.63
C PRO A 837 4.79 -10.80 24.13
N ASP A 838 3.49 -10.71 24.42
CA ASP A 838 2.87 -9.50 25.00
C ASP A 838 2.61 -9.65 26.51
N GLY A 839 3.22 -10.63 27.17
CA GLY A 839 3.04 -10.90 28.59
C GLY A 839 1.70 -11.54 28.96
N ILE A 840 0.97 -12.10 28.00
CA ILE A 840 -0.30 -12.79 28.24
C ILE A 840 -0.01 -14.27 28.49
N SER A 841 -0.21 -14.72 29.72
CA SER A 841 0.07 -16.10 30.14
C SER A 841 -0.91 -17.10 29.49
N PRO A 842 -0.48 -18.35 29.23
CA PRO A 842 -1.39 -19.43 28.88
C PRO A 842 -2.52 -19.57 29.92
N GLY A 843 -3.76 -19.75 29.46
CA GLY A 843 -4.96 -19.79 30.30
C GLY A 843 -5.65 -18.44 30.54
N THR A 844 -5.07 -17.31 30.08
CA THR A 844 -5.76 -16.01 30.15
C THR A 844 -6.96 -15.99 29.21
N THR A 845 -8.15 -15.75 29.76
CA THR A 845 -9.39 -15.68 28.96
C THR A 845 -9.35 -14.45 28.06
N PHE A 846 -10.06 -14.48 26.92
CA PHE A 846 -10.07 -13.34 26.01
C PHE A 846 -10.67 -12.09 26.67
N ALA A 847 -11.53 -12.24 27.67
CA ALA A 847 -12.08 -11.13 28.46
C ALA A 847 -11.00 -10.42 29.29
N GLU A 848 -10.04 -11.16 29.85
CA GLU A 848 -8.98 -10.66 30.75
C GLU A 848 -7.84 -9.93 30.02
N ILE A 849 -7.73 -10.08 28.70
CA ILE A 849 -6.74 -9.34 27.90
C ILE A 849 -7.04 -7.83 27.96
N PRO A 850 -6.06 -6.93 28.15
CA PRO A 850 -6.31 -5.49 28.14
C PRO A 850 -6.98 -5.00 26.84
N GLU A 851 -7.91 -4.04 26.91
CA GLU A 851 -8.54 -3.44 25.70
C GLU A 851 -7.54 -2.74 24.78
N SER A 852 -6.39 -2.33 25.32
CA SER A 852 -5.26 -1.77 24.55
C SER A 852 -4.48 -2.82 23.75
N TRP A 853 -4.66 -4.10 24.04
CA TRP A 853 -4.03 -5.19 23.29
C TRP A 853 -4.49 -5.17 21.84
N ARG A 854 -3.55 -5.46 20.95
CA ARG A 854 -3.74 -5.39 19.50
C ARG A 854 -3.38 -6.74 18.93
N CYS A 855 -4.12 -7.17 17.91
CA CYS A 855 -3.82 -8.42 17.21
C CYS A 855 -2.32 -8.44 16.82
N PRO A 856 -1.58 -9.49 17.22
CA PRO A 856 -0.13 -9.53 16.99
C PRO A 856 0.24 -9.60 15.51
N ASP A 857 -0.70 -10.02 14.67
CA ASP A 857 -0.49 -10.14 13.23
C ASP A 857 -0.82 -8.87 12.45
N CYS A 858 -1.90 -8.17 12.79
CA CYS A 858 -2.36 -7.02 11.99
C CYS A 858 -2.60 -5.73 12.78
N GLY A 859 -2.32 -5.70 14.07
CA GLY A 859 -2.49 -4.54 14.93
C GLY A 859 -3.95 -4.08 15.10
N THR A 860 -4.92 -4.91 14.69
CA THR A 860 -6.35 -4.62 14.87
C THR A 860 -6.72 -4.68 16.35
N GLU A 861 -7.60 -3.78 16.80
CA GLU A 861 -8.02 -3.67 18.20
C GLU A 861 -8.74 -4.94 18.69
N LYS A 862 -8.59 -5.28 19.97
CA LYS A 862 -9.24 -6.43 20.63
C LYS A 862 -10.75 -6.52 20.35
N ALA A 863 -11.44 -5.39 20.32
CA ALA A 863 -12.88 -5.30 20.02
C ALA A 863 -13.30 -5.87 18.65
N ASN A 864 -12.36 -6.08 17.72
CA ASN A 864 -12.61 -6.66 16.40
C ASN A 864 -12.33 -8.17 16.34
N PHE A 865 -12.17 -8.85 17.46
CA PHE A 865 -12.19 -10.31 17.51
C PHE A 865 -13.63 -10.81 17.69
N ARG A 866 -13.87 -12.06 17.29
CA ARG A 866 -15.14 -12.75 17.56
C ARG A 866 -14.87 -14.16 18.07
N PRO A 867 -15.82 -14.79 18.80
CA PRO A 867 -15.73 -16.21 19.09
C PRO A 867 -15.52 -17.00 17.80
N PHE A 868 -14.52 -17.88 17.82
CA PHE A 868 -14.23 -18.81 16.75
C PHE A 868 -15.21 -19.98 16.87
N VAL A 869 -16.11 -20.11 15.89
CA VAL A 869 -17.06 -21.22 15.81
C VAL A 869 -16.52 -22.19 14.76
N GLN A 870 -16.23 -23.41 15.18
CA GLN A 870 -15.89 -24.51 14.29
C GLN A 870 -17.21 -24.99 13.67
N LEU A 871 -17.37 -24.75 12.36
CA LEU A 871 -18.55 -25.19 11.59
C LEU A 871 -18.45 -26.67 11.26
#